data_AF-A0A846WGI6-F1
#
_entry.id   AF-A0A846WGI6-F1
#
_cell.length_a   1.000
_cell.length_b   1.000
_cell.length_c   1.000
_cell.angle_alpha   90.00
_cell.angle_beta   90.00
_cell.angle_gamma   90.00
#
_symmetry.space_group_name_H-M   'P 1'
#
loop_
_entity.id
_entity.type
_entity.pdbx_description
1 polymer ?
#
loop_
_entity_poly.entity_id
_entity_poly.type
_entity_poly.pdbx_seq_one_letter_code
_entity_poly.pdbx_strand_id
1 'polypeptide(L)'
;MRSGGAVDTRAAGPLRDAIWHRADPHRTTSMYAAGVDSALIRLALGMAVAAPLVPLSIRHGADDHIGLWCGYAIHLVVGVLAIRGYARPGAALLSWMGLVVAIAATTTVPDTAHLRAVVDACIMFGIGAALVLPARRALAAAASTTLAATACTAALLPATTTVLRYQLATPVYSLCGAAAAAVIAASLRRVALLSDRAARAGLDADRALAETRLAARRSRLLHDTVINTLGAIARGRLTGREDAVVARCRADLEALATVGDVGTSVLRTLDEVIEDAAALGVRVLIADRTPVDAFLAGLPPSRRSEILALIREALTNVAKHAQVPVARVWSAPDSTAVHVDDDGVGCADPQALRTSMDARAAHTGVAITVHTLAGTGTSVTITPEIDRPGSQAGTLVASTGPLAASVSAIMLTQFALISIIMFVVDRRDTPPGAVSTAALVWTLTAACLVAVIGTAARSGRLSSPVLAIIGATVTASAVLVGTHGMPATCGTTSIVGWSGDAAATLCVVVILVDGRVRVVGPVIAMVVAATTLLTLLGPQGCASSAPVLLVADVLVVAAVVWLRHRLVTMSRAIDHRQMRMRSIRMARDQAAATEALRADGVGDTLIAAAALLHRIAADPAATEHASVRADAEREEGYLRCIAGLPTAAPILTRLLVDLIAIARPHEVRLSIIAAADVDERTAARAREVVARVIIESAPHDAVSMGFFDDEDGPSLTVVAPGVPDGVLEQRV
;
A
#
# COMPACT_ATOMS: atom_id res chain seq x y z
N MET A 1 49.76 39.65 29.08
CA MET A 1 48.75 39.38 30.12
C MET A 1 47.37 39.41 29.49
N ARG A 2 46.51 38.51 29.97
CA ARG A 2 45.21 38.04 29.47
C ARG A 2 44.16 39.14 29.26
N SER A 3 43.37 39.05 28.18
CA SER A 3 41.96 38.62 28.18
C SER A 3 41.22 39.05 26.91
N GLY A 4 41.31 38.26 25.84
CA GLY A 4 40.43 38.35 24.67
C GLY A 4 39.35 37.28 24.78
N GLY A 5 38.14 37.66 25.21
CA GLY A 5 36.97 36.79 25.23
C GLY A 5 36.44 36.62 23.81
N ALA A 6 36.75 35.49 23.18
CA ALA A 6 36.12 35.08 21.94
C ALA A 6 34.66 34.68 22.23
N VAL A 7 33.72 35.40 21.63
CA VAL A 7 32.30 35.04 21.62
C VAL A 7 32.14 33.79 20.75
N ASP A 8 31.83 32.67 21.38
CA ASP A 8 31.60 31.38 20.74
C ASP A 8 30.25 31.39 20.01
N THR A 9 30.26 31.58 18.69
CA THR A 9 29.06 31.56 17.82
C THR A 9 28.60 30.14 17.44
N ARG A 10 28.95 29.10 18.21
CA ARG A 10 28.53 27.70 17.97
C ARG A 10 27.12 27.34 18.48
N ALA A 11 26.25 28.30 18.77
CA ALA A 11 24.88 28.03 19.25
C ALA A 11 23.77 27.98 18.17
N ALA A 12 24.10 28.07 16.88
CA ALA A 12 23.13 27.94 15.77
C ALA A 12 23.10 26.55 15.11
N GLY A 13 23.71 25.54 15.75
CA GLY A 13 24.01 24.23 15.18
C GLY A 13 23.07 23.03 15.42
N PRO A 14 22.00 23.01 16.27
CA PRO A 14 21.23 21.77 16.47
C PRO A 14 19.82 21.72 15.83
N LEU A 15 19.37 22.75 15.10
CA LEU A 15 17.99 22.79 14.59
C LEU A 15 17.81 22.31 13.14
N ARG A 16 18.89 22.11 12.38
CA ARG A 16 18.81 21.52 11.03
C ARG A 16 18.80 19.98 11.04
N ASP A 17 19.41 19.37 12.06
CA ASP A 17 19.51 17.90 12.15
C ASP A 17 18.31 17.24 12.83
N ALA A 18 17.43 18.01 13.50
CA ALA A 18 16.21 17.48 14.12
C ALA A 18 15.02 17.34 13.14
N ILE A 19 15.10 17.96 11.94
CA ILE A 19 14.02 17.91 10.93
C ILE A 19 14.35 16.90 9.81
N TRP A 20 15.62 16.56 9.65
CA TRP A 20 16.05 15.37 8.92
C TRP A 20 16.45 14.32 9.95
N HIS A 21 15.46 13.66 10.55
CA HIS A 21 15.70 12.36 11.17
C HIS A 21 16.58 11.56 10.21
N ARG A 22 17.84 11.30 10.61
CA ARG A 22 18.48 10.03 10.25
C ARG A 22 17.47 8.99 10.69
N ALA A 23 16.68 8.54 9.73
CA ALA A 23 15.73 7.48 9.92
C ALA A 23 16.58 6.33 10.43
N ASP A 24 16.48 6.06 11.73
CA ASP A 24 16.84 4.77 12.25
C ASP A 24 16.16 3.77 11.30
N PRO A 25 16.91 2.97 10.52
CA PRO A 25 16.32 2.11 9.50
C PRO A 25 15.32 1.11 10.10
N HIS A 26 15.35 0.93 11.43
CA HIS A 26 14.39 0.13 12.18
C HIS A 26 13.12 0.90 12.58
N ARG A 27 13.17 2.24 12.71
CA ARG A 27 11.96 3.08 12.81
C ARG A 27 11.47 3.45 11.43
N THR A 28 10.94 2.48 10.70
CA THR A 28 10.06 2.73 9.56
C THR A 28 8.75 3.34 10.07
N THR A 29 8.80 4.63 10.41
CA THR A 29 7.60 5.45 10.63
C THR A 29 6.67 5.26 9.44
N SER A 30 5.42 4.97 9.73
CA SER A 30 4.30 4.80 8.80
C SER A 30 4.33 5.82 7.65
N MET A 31 4.78 5.40 6.46
CA MET A 31 5.05 6.31 5.34
C MET A 31 3.76 6.96 4.82
N TYR A 32 2.62 6.24 4.88
CA TYR A 32 1.36 6.76 4.37
C TYR A 32 0.73 7.76 5.36
N ALA A 33 0.62 7.42 6.66
CA ALA A 33 0.10 8.32 7.69
C ALA A 33 0.90 9.62 7.83
N ALA A 34 2.24 9.55 7.86
CA ALA A 34 3.09 10.74 7.92
C ALA A 34 2.90 11.63 6.67
N GLY A 35 2.72 10.99 5.51
CA GLY A 35 2.43 11.68 4.27
C GLY A 35 1.08 12.42 4.28
N VAL A 36 0.02 11.78 4.77
CA VAL A 36 -1.31 12.38 4.91
C VAL A 36 -1.27 13.57 5.86
N ASP A 37 -0.62 13.44 7.02
CA ASP A 37 -0.45 14.54 7.97
C ASP A 37 0.30 15.72 7.36
N SER A 38 1.38 15.47 6.62
CA SER A 38 2.10 16.54 5.93
C SER A 38 1.23 17.21 4.86
N ALA A 39 0.37 16.48 4.15
CA ALA A 39 -0.52 17.06 3.14
C ALA A 39 -1.60 17.95 3.79
N LEU A 40 -2.20 17.50 4.89
CA LEU A 40 -3.19 18.26 5.65
C LEU A 40 -2.58 19.55 6.23
N ILE A 41 -1.38 19.47 6.81
CA ILE A 41 -0.67 20.64 7.36
C ILE A 41 -0.34 21.65 6.25
N ARG A 42 0.19 21.19 5.11
CA ARG A 42 0.50 22.10 3.98
C ARG A 42 -0.75 22.77 3.42
N LEU A 43 -1.86 22.04 3.34
CA LEU A 43 -3.15 22.62 2.95
C LEU A 43 -3.58 23.72 3.92
N ALA A 44 -3.52 23.44 5.22
CA ALA A 44 -3.88 24.39 6.25
C ALA A 44 -3.03 25.66 6.21
N LEU A 45 -1.72 25.51 6.01
CA LEU A 45 -0.80 26.65 5.91
C LEU A 45 -0.98 27.44 4.61
N GLY A 46 -1.27 26.76 3.48
CA GLY A 46 -1.64 27.42 2.24
C GLY A 46 -2.92 28.24 2.37
N MET A 47 -3.93 27.68 3.04
CA MET A 47 -5.16 28.42 3.36
C MET A 47 -4.90 29.57 4.33
N ALA A 48 -4.03 29.41 5.34
CA ALA A 48 -3.66 30.50 6.24
C ALA A 48 -3.08 31.69 5.48
N VAL A 49 -2.25 31.44 4.46
CA VAL A 49 -1.67 32.51 3.63
C VAL A 49 -2.70 33.16 2.71
N ALA A 50 -3.52 32.36 2.02
CA ALA A 50 -4.41 32.85 0.96
C ALA A 50 -5.76 33.36 1.48
N ALA A 51 -6.38 32.67 2.44
CA ALA A 51 -7.75 32.94 2.87
C ALA A 51 -7.95 34.34 3.46
N PRO A 52 -7.00 34.94 4.24
CA PRO A 52 -7.20 36.29 4.75
C PRO A 52 -7.24 37.39 3.67
N LEU A 53 -6.77 37.13 2.44
CA LEU A 53 -6.90 38.09 1.34
C LEU A 53 -8.36 38.34 0.96
N VAL A 54 -9.22 37.33 1.13
CA VAL A 54 -10.66 37.41 0.84
C VAL A 54 -11.32 38.51 1.69
N PRO A 55 -11.33 38.45 3.04
CA PRO A 55 -11.94 39.50 3.86
C PRO A 55 -11.23 40.85 3.75
N LEU A 56 -9.91 40.88 3.46
CA LEU A 56 -9.18 42.13 3.22
C LEU A 56 -9.64 42.83 1.94
N SER A 57 -9.92 42.06 0.89
CA SER A 57 -10.39 42.60 -0.39
C SER A 57 -11.75 43.29 -0.29
N ILE A 58 -12.61 42.87 0.65
CA ILE A 58 -13.92 43.49 0.91
C ILE A 58 -13.77 44.93 1.40
N ARG A 59 -12.65 45.27 2.05
CA ARG A 59 -12.43 46.56 2.73
C ARG A 59 -11.68 47.59 1.87
N HIS A 60 -11.96 47.66 0.57
CA HIS A 60 -11.29 48.61 -0.32
C HIS A 60 -11.64 50.07 0.03
N GLY A 61 -10.75 50.69 0.81
CA GLY A 61 -10.60 52.12 1.09
C GLY A 61 -9.22 52.33 1.71
N ALA A 62 -8.34 53.08 1.04
CA ALA A 62 -6.90 53.06 1.31
C ALA A 62 -6.48 53.74 2.62
N ASP A 63 -7.31 54.62 3.17
CA ASP A 63 -6.82 55.63 4.13
C ASP A 63 -6.90 55.20 5.62
N ASP A 64 -7.69 54.18 5.99
CA ASP A 64 -7.99 53.90 7.41
C ASP A 64 -7.46 52.57 7.98
N HIS A 65 -6.70 51.76 7.22
CA HIS A 65 -6.42 50.36 7.60
C HIS A 65 -4.95 49.90 7.53
N ILE A 66 -3.97 50.81 7.66
CA ILE A 66 -2.52 50.47 7.66
C ILE A 66 -2.21 49.35 8.68
N GLY A 67 -2.82 49.38 9.87
CA GLY A 67 -2.60 48.37 10.91
C GLY A 67 -3.05 46.96 10.50
N LEU A 68 -4.14 46.84 9.74
CA LEU A 68 -4.67 45.57 9.26
C LEU A 68 -3.74 44.94 8.22
N TRP A 69 -3.23 45.75 7.29
CA TRP A 69 -2.24 45.34 6.29
C TRP A 69 -0.90 44.94 6.94
N CYS A 70 -0.46 45.67 7.96
CA CYS A 70 0.72 45.28 8.75
C CYS A 70 0.50 43.94 9.46
N GLY A 71 -0.67 43.73 10.08
CA GLY A 71 -1.05 42.46 10.69
C GLY A 71 -1.07 41.30 9.68
N TYR A 72 -1.61 41.54 8.48
CA TYR A 72 -1.58 40.56 7.39
C TYR A 72 -0.16 40.26 6.92
N ALA A 73 0.70 41.27 6.72
CA ALA A 73 2.09 41.08 6.33
C ALA A 73 2.86 40.22 7.36
N ILE A 74 2.66 40.49 8.65
CA ILE A 74 3.22 39.66 9.73
C ILE A 74 2.70 38.22 9.62
N HIS A 75 1.39 38.03 9.48
CA HIS A 75 0.81 36.71 9.34
C HIS A 75 1.33 35.96 8.11
N LEU A 76 1.45 36.64 6.97
CA LEU A 76 2.00 36.11 5.72
C LEU A 76 3.43 35.62 5.91
N VAL A 77 4.29 36.41 6.57
CA VAL A 77 5.67 36.02 6.89
C VAL A 77 5.68 34.78 7.77
N VAL A 78 4.89 34.74 8.85
CA VAL A 78 4.80 33.58 9.74
C VAL A 78 4.27 32.34 9.00
N GLY A 79 3.26 32.51 8.14
CA GLY A 79 2.70 31.44 7.30
C GLY A 79 3.72 30.87 6.33
N VAL A 80 4.46 31.73 5.60
CA VAL A 80 5.52 31.31 4.67
C VAL A 80 6.67 30.61 5.41
N LEU A 81 7.10 31.14 6.56
CA LEU A 81 8.10 30.48 7.40
C LEU A 81 7.62 29.10 7.88
N ALA A 82 6.34 28.95 8.24
CA ALA A 82 5.77 27.67 8.62
C ALA A 82 5.71 26.69 7.43
N ILE A 83 5.35 27.14 6.23
CA ILE A 83 5.35 26.32 5.00
C ILE A 83 6.76 25.81 4.69
N ARG A 84 7.77 26.67 4.89
CA ARG A 84 9.19 26.34 4.69
C ARG A 84 9.79 25.51 5.84
N GLY A 85 9.04 25.28 6.92
CA GLY A 85 9.49 24.51 8.09
C GLY A 85 10.37 25.30 9.06
N TYR A 86 10.52 26.61 8.88
CA TYR A 86 11.26 27.48 9.82
C TYR A 86 10.43 27.89 11.04
N ALA A 87 9.10 27.78 10.96
CA ALA A 87 8.19 28.02 12.09
C ALA A 87 7.27 26.82 12.32
N ARG A 88 6.81 26.66 13.57
CA ARG A 88 5.82 25.62 13.91
C ARG A 88 4.44 26.00 13.35
N PRO A 89 3.62 25.05 12.87
CA PRO A 89 2.27 25.33 12.39
C PRO A 89 1.38 26.07 13.41
N GLY A 90 1.61 25.84 14.71
CA GLY A 90 0.91 26.56 15.78
C GLY A 90 1.16 28.08 15.77
N ALA A 91 2.34 28.56 15.34
CA ALA A 91 2.62 29.99 15.23
C ALA A 91 1.81 30.64 14.11
N ALA A 92 1.64 29.94 12.98
CA ALA A 92 0.77 30.40 11.89
C ALA A 92 -0.70 30.48 12.36
N LEU A 93 -1.19 29.49 13.11
CA LEU A 93 -2.55 29.55 13.67
C LEU A 93 -2.72 30.69 14.67
N LEU A 94 -1.76 30.92 15.58
CA LEU A 94 -1.84 32.01 16.56
C LEU A 94 -1.84 33.40 15.89
N SER A 95 -0.98 33.61 14.90
CA SER A 95 -0.98 34.87 14.12
C SER A 95 -2.27 35.04 13.31
N TRP A 96 -2.84 33.95 12.77
CA TRP A 96 -4.13 34.00 12.09
C TRP A 96 -5.26 34.37 13.05
N MET A 97 -5.32 33.75 14.24
CA MET A 97 -6.28 34.10 15.28
C MET A 97 -6.20 35.59 15.64
N GLY A 98 -4.99 36.12 15.82
CA GLY A 98 -4.78 37.55 16.04
C GLY A 98 -5.29 38.42 14.90
N LEU A 99 -5.08 38.01 13.65
CA LEU A 99 -5.60 38.72 12.48
C LEU A 99 -7.13 38.69 12.42
N VAL A 100 -7.78 37.56 12.73
CA VAL A 100 -9.25 37.46 12.77
C VAL A 100 -9.83 38.42 13.81
N VAL A 101 -9.24 38.47 15.01
CA VAL A 101 -9.64 39.41 16.06
C VAL A 101 -9.39 40.86 15.64
N ALA A 102 -8.27 41.16 14.98
CA ALA A 102 -7.99 42.49 14.45
C ALA A 102 -8.99 42.92 13.37
N ILE A 103 -9.40 42.02 12.47
CA ILE A 103 -10.47 42.25 11.50
C ILE A 103 -11.76 42.60 12.25
N ALA A 104 -12.16 41.81 13.26
CA ALA A 104 -13.36 42.08 14.04
C ALA A 104 -13.30 43.42 14.81
N ALA A 105 -12.16 43.75 15.42
CA ALA A 105 -11.95 44.97 16.19
C ALA A 105 -11.89 46.25 15.33
N THR A 106 -11.67 46.12 14.02
CA THR A 106 -11.67 47.24 13.07
C THR A 106 -12.99 47.35 12.30
N THR A 107 -13.94 46.44 12.55
CA THR A 107 -15.32 46.58 12.03
C THR A 107 -16.07 47.59 12.91
N THR A 108 -16.07 48.86 12.50
CA THR A 108 -16.75 49.96 13.22
C THR A 108 -18.07 50.36 12.57
N VAL A 109 -18.34 49.92 11.34
CA VAL A 109 -19.59 50.18 10.62
C VAL A 109 -20.44 48.91 10.65
N PRO A 110 -21.76 48.98 10.95
CA PRO A 110 -22.67 47.84 10.88
C PRO A 110 -23.03 47.49 9.42
N ASP A 111 -22.04 47.55 8.53
CA ASP A 111 -22.16 47.19 7.14
C ASP A 111 -21.98 45.68 6.99
N THR A 112 -22.86 45.09 6.18
CA THR A 112 -22.97 43.65 6.11
C THR A 112 -21.77 42.99 5.44
N ALA A 113 -21.09 43.69 4.53
CA ALA A 113 -19.87 43.17 3.91
C ALA A 113 -18.74 43.03 4.94
N HIS A 114 -18.61 44.00 5.85
CA HIS A 114 -17.62 43.95 6.93
C HIS A 114 -17.93 42.86 7.97
N LEU A 115 -19.20 42.65 8.33
CA LEU A 115 -19.62 41.56 9.21
C LEU A 115 -19.40 40.19 8.58
N ARG A 116 -19.68 40.04 7.28
CA ARG A 116 -19.41 38.80 6.54
C ARG A 116 -17.91 38.51 6.46
N ALA A 117 -17.08 39.52 6.27
CA ALA A 117 -15.62 39.37 6.30
C ALA A 117 -15.13 38.72 7.63
N VAL A 118 -15.74 39.09 8.77
CA VAL A 118 -15.44 38.47 10.07
C VAL A 118 -15.88 37.00 10.12
N VAL A 119 -17.07 36.67 9.59
CA VAL A 119 -17.56 35.29 9.49
C VAL A 119 -16.61 34.44 8.65
N ASP A 120 -16.28 34.88 7.44
CA ASP A 120 -15.42 34.12 6.51
C ASP A 120 -14.03 33.91 7.12
N ALA A 121 -13.47 34.92 7.79
CA ALA A 121 -12.20 34.81 8.49
C ALA A 121 -12.27 33.75 9.62
N CYS A 122 -13.36 33.71 10.40
CA CYS A 122 -13.59 32.72 11.45
C CYS A 122 -13.80 31.30 10.88
N ILE A 123 -14.51 31.14 9.76
CA ILE A 123 -14.71 29.84 9.08
C ILE A 123 -13.36 29.29 8.62
N MET A 124 -12.60 30.10 7.88
CA MET A 124 -11.33 29.68 7.30
C MET A 124 -10.30 29.34 8.37
N PHE A 125 -10.26 30.12 9.45
CA PHE A 125 -9.46 29.80 10.62
C PHE A 125 -9.88 28.45 11.24
N GLY A 126 -11.18 28.22 11.44
CA GLY A 126 -11.71 26.98 12.00
C GLY A 126 -11.34 25.74 11.17
N ILE A 127 -11.47 25.83 9.85
CA ILE A 127 -11.05 24.78 8.91
C ILE A 127 -9.53 24.55 9.01
N GLY A 128 -8.73 25.62 8.95
CA GLY A 128 -7.27 25.54 9.06
C GLY A 128 -6.80 24.90 10.38
N ALA A 129 -7.41 25.30 11.50
CA ALA A 129 -7.13 24.73 12.82
C ALA A 129 -7.46 23.23 12.87
N ALA A 130 -8.56 22.79 12.26
CA ALA A 130 -8.98 21.39 12.23
C ALA A 130 -8.07 20.47 11.40
N LEU A 131 -7.42 21.01 10.38
CA LEU A 131 -6.43 20.26 9.59
C LEU A 131 -5.11 20.06 10.36
N VAL A 132 -4.72 21.01 11.20
CA VAL A 132 -3.44 20.99 11.95
C VAL A 132 -3.58 20.32 13.32
N LEU A 133 -4.65 20.62 14.06
CA LEU A 133 -4.82 20.23 15.46
C LEU A 133 -5.71 18.97 15.59
N PRO A 134 -5.61 18.25 16.72
CA PRO A 134 -6.61 17.25 17.10
C PRO A 134 -8.00 17.89 17.21
N ALA A 135 -9.05 17.15 16.84
CA ALA A 135 -10.43 17.66 16.75
C ALA A 135 -10.88 18.47 17.98
N ARG A 136 -10.63 17.99 19.20
CA ARG A 136 -10.99 18.70 20.44
C ARG A 136 -10.31 20.06 20.57
N ARG A 137 -9.02 20.14 20.23
CA ARG A 137 -8.25 21.40 20.28
C ARG A 137 -8.62 22.34 19.14
N ALA A 138 -8.91 21.81 17.96
CA ALA A 138 -9.40 22.59 16.83
C ALA A 138 -10.74 23.26 17.13
N LEU A 139 -11.70 22.51 17.68
CA LEU A 139 -13.00 23.04 18.09
C LEU A 139 -12.86 24.08 19.20
N ALA A 140 -12.00 23.84 20.19
CA ALA A 140 -11.72 24.82 21.24
C ALA A 140 -11.08 26.11 20.69
N ALA A 141 -10.13 25.99 19.74
CA ALA A 141 -9.52 27.15 19.09
C ALA A 141 -10.53 27.93 18.24
N ALA A 142 -11.35 27.23 17.45
CA ALA A 142 -12.44 27.82 16.67
C ALA A 142 -13.42 28.55 17.60
N ALA A 143 -13.90 27.89 18.66
CA ALA A 143 -14.78 28.47 19.68
C ALA A 143 -14.18 29.73 20.34
N SER A 144 -12.92 29.67 20.75
CA SER A 144 -12.25 30.81 21.39
C SER A 144 -12.13 32.00 20.45
N THR A 145 -11.77 31.75 19.18
CA THR A 145 -11.59 32.78 18.16
C THR A 145 -12.92 33.43 17.78
N THR A 146 -13.96 32.63 17.53
CA THR A 146 -15.29 33.15 17.21
C THR A 146 -15.92 33.88 18.39
N LEU A 147 -15.73 33.44 19.63
CA LEU A 147 -16.22 34.17 20.81
C LEU A 147 -15.51 35.52 20.96
N ALA A 148 -14.18 35.57 20.78
CA ALA A 148 -13.42 36.81 20.82
C ALA A 148 -13.84 37.79 19.71
N ALA A 149 -13.99 37.31 18.48
CA ALA A 149 -14.46 38.13 17.35
C ALA A 149 -15.89 38.65 17.59
N THR A 150 -16.79 37.81 18.08
CA THR A 150 -18.17 38.18 18.41
C THR A 150 -18.19 39.24 19.51
N ALA A 151 -17.43 39.05 20.59
CA ALA A 151 -17.31 40.02 21.68
C ALA A 151 -16.77 41.38 21.20
N CYS A 152 -15.77 41.39 20.32
CA CYS A 152 -15.26 42.63 19.72
C CYS A 152 -16.34 43.36 18.93
N THR A 153 -17.05 42.66 18.02
CA THR A 153 -18.13 43.30 17.25
C THR A 153 -19.29 43.77 18.14
N ALA A 154 -19.61 43.05 19.22
CA ALA A 154 -20.65 43.44 20.17
C ALA A 154 -20.28 44.68 21.00
N ALA A 155 -19.00 44.85 21.31
CA ALA A 155 -18.51 46.02 22.02
C ALA A 155 -18.45 47.28 21.14
N LEU A 156 -18.24 47.12 19.83
CA LEU A 156 -17.95 48.23 18.91
C LEU A 156 -19.14 48.66 18.05
N LEU A 157 -20.11 47.78 17.81
CA LEU A 157 -21.24 48.04 16.91
C LEU A 157 -22.55 48.19 17.68
N PRO A 158 -23.47 49.05 17.20
CA PRO A 158 -24.81 49.12 17.76
C PRO A 158 -25.55 47.79 17.55
N ALA A 159 -26.37 47.40 18.53
CA ALA A 159 -27.18 46.19 18.51
C ALA A 159 -28.35 46.29 17.51
N THR A 160 -28.03 46.24 16.22
CA THR A 160 -28.99 46.12 15.13
C THR A 160 -29.37 44.65 14.90
N THR A 161 -30.49 44.39 14.25
CA THR A 161 -30.90 43.03 13.85
C THR A 161 -29.84 42.36 12.98
N THR A 162 -29.22 43.11 12.07
CA THR A 162 -28.12 42.63 11.22
C THR A 162 -26.88 42.27 12.04
N VAL A 163 -26.45 43.11 12.97
CA VAL A 163 -25.28 42.81 13.83
C VAL A 163 -25.55 41.58 14.69
N LEU A 164 -26.71 41.51 15.35
CA LEU A 164 -27.09 40.36 16.18
C LEU A 164 -27.14 39.05 15.37
N ARG A 165 -27.70 39.11 14.16
CA ARG A 165 -27.75 38.00 13.22
C ARG A 165 -26.36 37.42 12.95
N TYR A 166 -25.39 38.27 12.61
CA TYR A 166 -24.01 37.85 12.32
C TYR A 166 -23.28 37.37 13.58
N GLN A 167 -23.51 38.00 14.73
CA GLN A 167 -22.93 37.57 16.01
C GLN A 167 -23.38 36.17 16.42
N LEU A 168 -24.64 35.81 16.16
CA LEU A 168 -25.17 34.46 16.42
C LEU A 168 -24.73 33.45 15.35
N ALA A 169 -24.62 33.88 14.09
CA ALA A 169 -24.23 33.01 12.98
C ALA A 169 -22.73 32.65 13.01
N THR A 170 -21.85 33.59 13.39
CA THR A 170 -20.38 33.41 13.32
C THR A 170 -19.89 32.15 14.06
N PRO A 171 -20.32 31.88 15.31
CA PRO A 171 -19.92 30.66 16.01
C PRO A 171 -20.43 29.39 15.34
N VAL A 172 -21.66 29.39 14.84
CA VAL A 172 -22.25 28.22 14.16
C VAL A 172 -21.46 27.87 12.91
N TYR A 173 -21.21 28.86 12.05
CA TYR A 173 -20.41 28.70 10.84
C TYR A 173 -18.99 28.20 11.13
N SER A 174 -18.28 28.85 12.06
CA SER A 174 -16.90 28.49 12.39
C SER A 174 -16.78 27.10 13.00
N LEU A 175 -17.67 26.75 13.95
CA LEU A 175 -17.64 25.46 14.62
C LEU A 175 -18.05 24.30 13.70
N CYS A 176 -19.06 24.48 12.85
CA CYS A 176 -19.47 23.46 11.89
C CYS A 176 -18.40 23.26 10.79
N GLY A 177 -17.80 24.33 10.28
CA GLY A 177 -16.67 24.24 9.35
C GLY A 177 -15.47 23.51 9.97
N ALA A 178 -15.10 23.86 11.20
CA ALA A 178 -14.05 23.17 11.95
C ALA A 178 -14.39 21.69 12.22
N ALA A 179 -15.64 21.38 12.58
CA ALA A 179 -16.09 20.01 12.82
C ALA A 179 -16.03 19.16 11.54
N ALA A 180 -16.51 19.67 10.41
CA ALA A 180 -16.45 18.97 9.13
C ALA A 180 -15.01 18.70 8.68
N ALA A 181 -14.14 19.73 8.75
CA ALA A 181 -12.73 19.58 8.44
C ALA A 181 -12.02 18.60 9.40
N ALA A 182 -12.38 18.60 10.69
CA ALA A 182 -11.82 17.68 11.68
C ALA A 182 -12.24 16.23 11.40
N VAL A 183 -13.49 16.00 10.98
CA VAL A 183 -13.98 14.67 10.56
C VAL A 183 -13.26 14.19 9.30
N ILE A 184 -13.04 15.07 8.32
CA ILE A 184 -12.23 14.76 7.13
C ILE A 184 -10.81 14.37 7.52
N ALA A 185 -10.12 15.21 8.30
CA ALA A 185 -8.75 14.98 8.74
C ALA A 185 -8.62 13.67 9.56
N ALA A 186 -9.54 13.44 10.50
CA ALA A 186 -9.55 12.24 11.33
C ALA A 186 -9.79 10.96 10.51
N SER A 187 -10.70 11.01 9.53
CA SER A 187 -11.00 9.88 8.66
C SER A 187 -9.82 9.55 7.75
N LEU A 188 -9.20 10.57 7.15
CA LEU A 188 -8.00 10.41 6.33
C LEU A 188 -6.83 9.82 7.13
N ARG A 189 -6.59 10.32 8.36
CA ARG A 189 -5.58 9.76 9.27
C ARG A 189 -5.89 8.31 9.65
N ARG A 190 -7.16 7.98 9.89
CA ARG A 190 -7.57 6.59 10.22
C ARG A 190 -7.33 5.65 9.06
N VAL A 191 -7.79 6.00 7.86
CA VAL A 191 -7.56 5.22 6.63
C VAL A 191 -6.07 5.02 6.40
N ALA A 192 -5.28 6.08 6.64
CA ALA A 192 -3.86 6.01 6.50
C ALA A 192 -3.19 5.01 7.45
N LEU A 193 -3.55 5.06 8.73
CA LEU A 193 -3.05 4.11 9.72
C LEU A 193 -3.49 2.68 9.43
N LEU A 194 -4.73 2.46 8.98
CA LEU A 194 -5.21 1.13 8.59
C LEU A 194 -4.44 0.60 7.38
N SER A 195 -4.16 1.46 6.39
CA SER A 195 -3.36 1.09 5.21
C SER A 195 -1.92 0.73 5.60
N ASP A 196 -1.29 1.49 6.48
CA ASP A 196 0.05 1.18 6.99
C ASP A 196 0.08 -0.14 7.78
N ARG A 197 -0.97 -0.45 8.58
CA ARG A 197 -1.09 -1.73 9.29
C ARG A 197 -1.29 -2.90 8.34
N ALA A 198 -2.18 -2.76 7.35
CA ALA A 198 -2.42 -3.79 6.35
C ALA A 198 -1.15 -4.07 5.52
N ALA A 199 -0.41 -3.02 5.16
CA ALA A 199 0.87 -3.15 4.46
C ALA A 199 1.92 -3.91 5.30
N ARG A 200 2.01 -3.63 6.60
CA ARG A 200 2.92 -4.35 7.51
C ARG A 200 2.52 -5.82 7.66
N ALA A 201 1.24 -6.09 7.94
CA ALA A 201 0.72 -7.45 8.05
C ALA A 201 0.94 -8.26 6.77
N GLY A 202 0.75 -7.64 5.59
CA GLY A 202 1.03 -8.28 4.31
C GLY A 202 2.51 -8.64 4.15
N LEU A 203 3.43 -7.75 4.55
CA LEU A 203 4.86 -8.04 4.50
C LEU A 203 5.28 -9.19 5.43
N ASP A 204 4.69 -9.27 6.62
CA ASP A 204 4.99 -10.35 7.57
C ASP A 204 4.40 -11.68 7.10
N ALA A 205 3.21 -11.68 6.50
CA ALA A 205 2.63 -12.86 5.85
C ALA A 205 3.47 -13.32 4.63
N ASP A 206 3.94 -12.37 3.80
CA ASP A 206 4.81 -12.66 2.65
C ASP A 206 6.12 -13.34 3.10
N ARG A 207 6.69 -12.90 4.24
CA ARG A 207 7.90 -13.49 4.83
C ARG A 207 7.69 -14.93 5.28
N ALA A 208 6.69 -15.15 6.13
CA ALA A 208 6.38 -16.49 6.64
C ALA A 208 6.11 -17.47 5.48
N LEU A 209 5.43 -17.00 4.43
CA LEU A 209 5.15 -17.78 3.24
C LEU A 209 6.42 -18.03 2.39
N ALA A 210 7.30 -17.04 2.24
CA ALA A 210 8.56 -17.19 1.51
C ALA A 210 9.48 -18.22 2.19
N GLU A 211 9.61 -18.16 3.51
CA GLU A 211 10.38 -19.13 4.31
C GLU A 211 9.82 -20.55 4.15
N THR A 212 8.50 -20.72 4.32
CA THR A 212 7.82 -22.00 4.13
C THR A 212 7.98 -22.54 2.71
N ARG A 213 7.95 -21.66 1.69
CA ARG A 213 8.11 -22.05 0.28
C ARG A 213 9.53 -22.49 -0.03
N LEU A 214 10.53 -21.77 0.48
CA LEU A 214 11.93 -22.14 0.31
C LEU A 214 12.19 -23.52 0.94
N ALA A 215 11.68 -23.73 2.16
CA ALA A 215 11.73 -25.01 2.86
C ALA A 215 11.10 -26.15 2.04
N ALA A 216 9.86 -25.97 1.59
CA ALA A 216 9.14 -26.97 0.81
C ALA A 216 9.77 -27.24 -0.57
N ARG A 217 10.37 -26.23 -1.21
CA ARG A 217 11.08 -26.38 -2.48
C ARG A 217 12.38 -27.16 -2.29
N ARG A 218 13.13 -26.88 -1.23
CA ARG A 218 14.36 -27.61 -0.86
C ARG A 218 14.06 -29.08 -0.61
N SER A 219 13.09 -29.39 0.25
CA SER A 219 12.72 -30.77 0.59
C SER A 219 12.30 -31.57 -0.65
N ARG A 220 11.42 -31.00 -1.50
CA ARG A 220 10.98 -31.65 -2.74
C ARG A 220 12.11 -31.88 -3.74
N LEU A 221 12.95 -30.89 -3.99
CA LEU A 221 14.07 -31.04 -4.94
C LEU A 221 15.02 -32.16 -4.49
N LEU A 222 15.43 -32.17 -3.22
CA LEU A 222 16.33 -33.21 -2.71
C LEU A 222 15.69 -34.60 -2.76
N HIS A 223 14.43 -34.71 -2.33
CA HIS A 223 13.72 -35.97 -2.23
C HIS A 223 13.40 -36.59 -3.59
N ASP A 224 12.82 -35.81 -4.51
CA ASP A 224 12.26 -36.38 -5.74
C ASP A 224 13.32 -36.66 -6.80
N THR A 225 14.47 -35.98 -6.74
CA THR A 225 15.55 -36.07 -7.74
C THR A 225 16.71 -36.91 -7.20
N VAL A 226 17.70 -36.26 -6.57
CA VAL A 226 18.98 -36.83 -6.18
C VAL A 226 18.82 -38.03 -5.24
N ILE A 227 17.99 -37.93 -4.19
CA ILE A 227 17.77 -39.02 -3.24
C ILE A 227 17.18 -40.25 -3.95
N ASN A 228 16.17 -40.05 -4.80
CA ASN A 228 15.56 -41.15 -5.55
C ASN A 228 16.52 -41.81 -6.54
N THR A 229 17.35 -41.03 -7.23
CA THR A 229 18.33 -41.56 -8.19
C THR A 229 19.45 -42.31 -7.48
N LEU A 230 20.04 -41.74 -6.43
CA LEU A 230 21.05 -42.42 -5.61
C LEU A 230 20.48 -43.69 -4.97
N GLY A 231 19.26 -43.64 -4.42
CA GLY A 231 18.59 -44.81 -3.87
C GLY A 231 18.20 -45.86 -4.93
N ALA A 232 18.01 -45.48 -6.20
CA ALA A 232 17.79 -46.44 -7.29
C ALA A 232 19.11 -47.13 -7.69
N ILE A 233 20.22 -46.39 -7.69
CA ILE A 233 21.58 -46.91 -7.94
C ILE A 233 22.01 -47.84 -6.81
N ALA A 234 21.86 -47.40 -5.55
CA ALA A 234 22.19 -48.17 -4.35
C ALA A 234 21.52 -49.56 -4.35
N ARG A 235 20.24 -49.61 -4.76
CA ARG A 235 19.46 -50.86 -4.84
C ARG A 235 19.64 -51.65 -6.15
N GLY A 236 20.53 -51.21 -7.05
CA GLY A 236 20.79 -51.87 -8.33
C GLY A 236 19.60 -51.87 -9.30
N ARG A 237 18.64 -50.94 -9.16
CA ARG A 237 17.45 -50.87 -10.04
C ARG A 237 17.73 -50.32 -11.44
N LEU A 238 18.90 -49.70 -11.62
CA LEU A 238 19.34 -49.13 -12.89
C LEU A 238 20.47 -49.93 -13.57
N THR A 239 20.83 -51.08 -13.02
CA THR A 239 21.86 -51.99 -13.58
C THR A 239 21.48 -52.41 -15.01
N GLY A 240 22.43 -52.38 -15.96
CA GLY A 240 22.21 -52.70 -17.37
C GLY A 240 21.35 -51.70 -18.16
N ARG A 241 21.28 -50.44 -17.71
CA ARG A 241 20.54 -49.34 -18.37
C ARG A 241 21.37 -48.06 -18.43
N GLU A 242 22.55 -48.13 -19.05
CA GLU A 242 23.57 -47.07 -19.04
C GLU A 242 23.01 -45.72 -19.49
N ASP A 243 22.29 -45.69 -20.62
CA ASP A 243 21.71 -44.45 -21.17
C ASP A 243 20.73 -43.79 -20.19
N ALA A 244 19.92 -44.60 -19.50
CA ALA A 244 18.95 -44.11 -18.52
C ALA A 244 19.65 -43.57 -17.26
N VAL A 245 20.75 -44.18 -16.84
CA VAL A 245 21.59 -43.69 -15.73
C VAL A 245 22.19 -42.34 -16.09
N VAL A 246 22.82 -42.22 -17.26
CA VAL A 246 23.47 -40.97 -17.71
C VAL A 246 22.46 -39.83 -17.81
N ALA A 247 21.31 -40.08 -18.46
CA ALA A 247 20.27 -39.06 -18.61
C ALA A 247 19.75 -38.57 -17.24
N ARG A 248 19.53 -39.50 -16.30
CA ARG A 248 19.02 -39.17 -14.96
C ARG A 248 20.05 -38.44 -14.11
N CYS A 249 21.31 -38.88 -14.12
CA CYS A 249 22.39 -38.20 -13.42
C CYS A 249 22.61 -36.78 -13.96
N ARG A 250 22.54 -36.58 -15.28
CA ARG A 250 22.66 -35.24 -15.89
C ARG A 250 21.50 -34.34 -15.46
N ALA A 251 20.26 -34.83 -15.48
CA ALA A 251 19.10 -34.07 -15.04
C ALA A 251 19.20 -33.67 -13.55
N ASP A 252 19.68 -34.58 -12.69
CA ASP A 252 19.86 -34.30 -11.27
C ASP A 252 21.03 -33.33 -11.00
N LEU A 253 22.11 -33.41 -11.79
CA LEU A 253 23.21 -32.45 -11.75
C LEU A 253 22.76 -31.03 -12.15
N GLU A 254 21.91 -30.91 -13.18
CA GLU A 254 21.29 -29.64 -13.54
C GLU A 254 20.39 -29.12 -12.42
N ALA A 255 19.59 -29.99 -11.80
CA ALA A 255 18.75 -29.63 -10.66
C ALA A 255 19.59 -29.13 -9.46
N LEU A 256 20.69 -29.81 -9.14
CA LEU A 256 21.64 -29.42 -8.08
C LEU A 256 22.35 -28.10 -8.39
N ALA A 257 22.78 -27.89 -9.63
CA ALA A 257 23.35 -26.61 -10.06
C ALA A 257 22.34 -25.47 -9.84
N THR A 258 21.06 -25.72 -10.12
CA THR A 258 19.99 -24.75 -9.88
C THR A 258 19.79 -24.43 -8.39
N VAL A 259 20.07 -25.37 -7.48
CA VAL A 259 20.01 -25.18 -6.01
C VAL A 259 21.26 -24.50 -5.46
N GLY A 260 22.44 -24.78 -6.02
CA GLY A 260 23.71 -24.16 -5.61
C GLY A 260 23.86 -22.71 -6.09
N ASP A 261 23.21 -22.37 -7.20
CA ASP A 261 23.31 -21.09 -7.88
C ASP A 261 22.09 -20.17 -7.67
N VAL A 262 21.33 -20.37 -6.59
CA VAL A 262 20.10 -19.60 -6.27
C VAL A 262 20.34 -18.08 -6.11
N GLY A 263 21.59 -17.63 -6.03
CA GLY A 263 21.98 -16.21 -6.08
C GLY A 263 22.15 -15.63 -7.49
N THR A 264 22.37 -16.49 -8.49
CA THR A 264 22.45 -16.17 -9.92
C THR A 264 21.59 -17.19 -10.66
N SER A 265 20.26 -17.10 -10.50
CA SER A 265 19.39 -17.68 -11.53
C SER A 265 19.84 -17.05 -12.83
N VAL A 266 20.63 -17.77 -13.64
CA VAL A 266 20.91 -17.42 -15.01
C VAL A 266 19.54 -17.12 -15.58
N LEU A 267 19.32 -15.86 -15.96
CA LEU A 267 18.04 -15.40 -16.47
C LEU A 267 17.86 -16.14 -17.78
N ARG A 268 17.22 -17.31 -17.72
CA ARG A 268 16.96 -18.09 -18.92
C ARG A 268 16.29 -17.18 -19.91
N THR A 269 16.77 -17.22 -21.14
CA THR A 269 16.13 -16.53 -22.25
C THR A 269 15.03 -17.40 -22.83
N LEU A 270 14.12 -16.79 -23.60
CA LEU A 270 13.15 -17.56 -24.36
C LEU A 270 13.85 -18.48 -25.38
N ASP A 271 15.01 -18.07 -25.91
CA ASP A 271 15.82 -18.88 -26.83
C ASP A 271 16.29 -20.18 -26.19
N GLU A 272 16.81 -20.13 -24.97
CA GLU A 272 17.19 -21.35 -24.22
C GLU A 272 16.01 -22.30 -24.00
N VAL A 273 14.81 -21.76 -23.72
CA VAL A 273 13.60 -22.59 -23.58
C VAL A 273 13.20 -23.25 -24.90
N ILE A 274 13.42 -22.57 -26.04
CA ILE A 274 13.19 -23.11 -27.38
C ILE A 274 14.22 -24.19 -27.72
N GLU A 275 15.50 -23.95 -27.39
CA GLU A 275 16.57 -24.93 -27.58
C GLU A 275 16.34 -26.20 -26.76
N ASP A 276 15.93 -26.07 -25.49
CA ASP A 276 15.52 -27.19 -24.63
C ASP A 276 14.39 -28.01 -25.26
N ALA A 277 13.38 -27.34 -25.82
CA ALA A 277 12.25 -28.02 -26.49
C ALA A 277 12.68 -28.72 -27.78
N ALA A 278 13.58 -28.11 -28.56
CA ALA A 278 14.12 -28.71 -29.77
C ALA A 278 14.94 -29.98 -29.47
N ALA A 279 15.70 -29.99 -28.38
CA ALA A 279 16.43 -31.18 -27.90
C ALA A 279 15.49 -32.34 -27.52
N LEU A 280 14.25 -32.03 -27.13
CA LEU A 280 13.18 -33.01 -26.87
C LEU A 280 12.38 -33.40 -28.12
N GLY A 281 12.75 -32.90 -29.31
CA GLY A 281 12.08 -33.19 -30.58
C GLY A 281 10.86 -32.32 -30.87
N VAL A 282 10.66 -31.21 -30.15
CA VAL A 282 9.56 -30.25 -30.37
C VAL A 282 10.07 -29.00 -31.07
N ARG A 283 9.57 -28.74 -32.27
CA ARG A 283 9.80 -27.48 -32.98
C ARG A 283 8.83 -26.41 -32.50
N VAL A 284 9.36 -25.34 -31.89
CA VAL A 284 8.57 -24.21 -31.41
C VAL A 284 8.38 -23.18 -32.54
N LEU A 285 7.13 -22.84 -32.84
CA LEU A 285 6.74 -21.81 -33.80
C LEU A 285 6.29 -20.55 -33.06
N ILE A 286 6.89 -19.41 -33.40
CA ILE A 286 6.51 -18.10 -32.88
C ILE A 286 6.25 -17.20 -34.09
N ALA A 287 4.97 -16.95 -34.38
CA ALA A 287 4.57 -16.21 -35.60
C ALA A 287 5.02 -14.75 -35.57
N ASP A 288 4.84 -14.10 -34.41
CA ASP A 288 5.42 -12.80 -34.09
C ASP A 288 6.03 -12.88 -32.70
N ARG A 289 7.34 -12.68 -32.63
CA ARG A 289 8.11 -12.74 -31.39
C ARG A 289 7.98 -11.46 -30.57
N THR A 290 7.67 -10.34 -31.23
CA THR A 290 7.67 -9.01 -30.62
C THR A 290 6.73 -8.91 -29.41
N PRO A 291 5.47 -9.39 -29.46
CA PRO A 291 4.56 -9.34 -28.31
C PRO A 291 5.02 -10.21 -27.14
N VAL A 292 5.60 -11.37 -27.42
CA VAL A 292 6.11 -12.29 -26.38
C VAL A 292 7.30 -11.66 -25.68
N ASP A 293 8.25 -11.09 -26.44
CA ASP A 293 9.42 -10.42 -25.89
C ASP A 293 9.02 -9.15 -25.12
N ALA A 294 8.09 -8.35 -25.64
CA ALA A 294 7.57 -7.16 -24.95
C ALA A 294 6.89 -7.52 -23.63
N PHE A 295 6.06 -8.57 -23.64
CA PHE A 295 5.44 -9.11 -22.43
C PHE A 295 6.50 -9.55 -21.41
N LEU A 296 7.47 -10.37 -21.81
CA LEU A 296 8.54 -10.85 -20.91
C LEU A 296 9.42 -9.69 -20.40
N ALA A 297 9.76 -8.73 -21.26
CA ALA A 297 10.55 -7.55 -20.91
C ALA A 297 9.83 -6.64 -19.90
N GLY A 298 8.50 -6.55 -19.98
CA GLY A 298 7.66 -5.80 -19.04
C GLY A 298 7.58 -6.41 -17.65
N LEU A 299 7.99 -7.67 -17.48
CA LEU A 299 7.94 -8.36 -16.18
C LEU A 299 9.19 -8.13 -15.33
N PRO A 300 9.04 -8.08 -13.99
CA PRO A 300 10.16 -8.20 -13.07
C PRO A 300 11.00 -9.45 -13.36
N PRO A 301 12.34 -9.42 -13.20
CA PRO A 301 13.20 -10.56 -13.54
C PRO A 301 12.79 -11.88 -12.90
N SER A 302 12.38 -11.87 -11.63
CA SER A 302 11.89 -13.07 -10.93
C SER A 302 10.63 -13.66 -11.59
N ARG A 303 9.64 -12.81 -11.93
CA ARG A 303 8.41 -13.26 -12.61
C ARG A 303 8.67 -13.73 -14.04
N ARG A 304 9.62 -13.10 -14.74
CA ARG A 304 10.05 -13.53 -16.07
C ARG A 304 10.59 -14.96 -16.04
N SER A 305 11.50 -15.25 -15.11
CA SER A 305 12.07 -16.60 -14.95
C SER A 305 11.01 -17.64 -14.61
N GLU A 306 10.04 -17.31 -13.74
CA GLU A 306 8.94 -18.21 -13.41
C GLU A 306 8.05 -18.52 -14.62
N ILE A 307 7.69 -17.50 -15.40
CA ILE A 307 6.89 -17.70 -16.62
C ILE A 307 7.66 -18.54 -17.64
N LEU A 308 8.95 -18.29 -17.84
CA LEU A 308 9.77 -19.09 -18.74
C LEU A 308 9.87 -20.55 -18.28
N ALA A 309 9.92 -20.80 -16.97
CA ALA A 309 9.87 -22.16 -16.42
C ALA A 309 8.52 -22.84 -16.69
N LEU A 310 7.40 -22.11 -16.62
CA LEU A 310 6.07 -22.61 -16.94
C LEU A 310 5.90 -22.88 -18.45
N ILE A 311 6.44 -22.01 -19.32
CA ILE A 311 6.49 -22.23 -20.77
C ILE A 311 7.27 -23.52 -21.06
N ARG A 312 8.45 -23.68 -20.45
CA ARG A 312 9.27 -24.89 -20.63
C ARG A 312 8.54 -26.16 -20.21
N GLU A 313 7.83 -26.11 -19.08
CA GLU A 313 7.03 -27.26 -18.62
C GLU A 313 5.92 -27.59 -19.61
N ALA A 314 5.21 -26.58 -20.13
CA ALA A 314 4.19 -26.77 -21.15
C ALA A 314 4.79 -27.44 -22.40
N LEU A 315 5.94 -26.97 -22.89
CA LEU A 315 6.65 -27.57 -24.03
C LEU A 315 7.14 -29.00 -23.74
N THR A 316 7.57 -29.28 -22.50
CA THR A 316 7.95 -30.63 -22.07
C THR A 316 6.74 -31.58 -22.11
N ASN A 317 5.56 -31.10 -21.72
CA ASN A 317 4.32 -31.88 -21.83
C ASN A 317 3.94 -32.14 -23.28
N VAL A 318 4.15 -31.17 -24.18
CA VAL A 318 3.98 -31.40 -25.63
C VAL A 318 4.88 -32.55 -26.09
N ALA A 319 6.17 -32.50 -25.77
CA ALA A 319 7.14 -33.53 -26.16
C ALA A 319 6.75 -34.93 -25.68
N LYS A 320 6.25 -35.03 -24.43
CA LYS A 320 5.93 -36.32 -23.80
C LYS A 320 4.56 -36.87 -24.21
N HIS A 321 3.58 -36.00 -24.46
CA HIS A 321 2.17 -36.42 -24.46
C HIS A 321 1.40 -36.04 -25.72
N ALA A 322 1.78 -35.00 -26.45
CA ALA A 322 0.95 -34.48 -27.54
C ALA A 322 1.02 -35.32 -28.83
N GLN A 323 2.03 -36.18 -29.00
CA GLN A 323 2.28 -36.96 -30.22
C GLN A 323 2.42 -36.12 -31.50
N VAL A 324 2.82 -34.85 -31.35
CA VAL A 324 3.12 -33.94 -32.46
C VAL A 324 4.48 -33.30 -32.26
N PRO A 325 5.24 -33.03 -33.35
CA PRO A 325 6.57 -32.45 -33.26
C PRO A 325 6.55 -30.92 -33.24
N VAL A 326 5.39 -30.28 -33.09
CA VAL A 326 5.23 -28.83 -33.23
C VAL A 326 4.42 -28.24 -32.08
N ALA A 327 4.92 -27.16 -31.50
CA ALA A 327 4.21 -26.30 -30.54
C ALA A 327 4.22 -24.85 -31.01
N ARG A 328 3.23 -24.05 -30.62
CA ARG A 328 3.12 -22.62 -30.92
C ARG A 328 3.22 -21.80 -29.63
N VAL A 329 4.10 -20.80 -29.58
CA VAL A 329 4.19 -19.85 -28.45
C VAL A 329 3.87 -18.45 -28.95
N TRP A 330 2.90 -17.77 -28.32
CA TRP A 330 2.46 -16.44 -28.76
C TRP A 330 1.87 -15.59 -27.63
N SER A 331 1.78 -14.28 -27.86
CA SER A 331 1.08 -13.31 -27.01
C SER A 331 0.42 -12.27 -27.91
N ALA A 332 -0.72 -11.70 -27.51
CA ALA A 332 -1.32 -10.60 -28.27
C ALA A 332 -0.68 -9.25 -27.86
N PRO A 333 -0.60 -8.23 -28.75
CA PRO A 333 0.10 -6.96 -28.51
C PRO A 333 -0.29 -6.19 -27.24
N ASP A 334 -1.50 -6.42 -26.70
CA ASP A 334 -2.00 -5.81 -25.46
C ASP A 334 -2.39 -6.85 -24.39
N SER A 335 -2.01 -8.12 -24.60
CA SER A 335 -2.32 -9.19 -23.66
C SER A 335 -1.37 -9.14 -22.47
N THR A 336 -1.91 -9.42 -21.29
CA THR A 336 -1.11 -9.69 -20.09
C THR A 336 -0.85 -11.18 -19.93
N ALA A 337 -0.88 -11.96 -21.02
CA ALA A 337 -0.74 -13.40 -21.00
C ALA A 337 0.12 -13.90 -22.17
N VAL A 338 0.78 -15.04 -21.95
CA VAL A 338 1.49 -15.81 -22.98
C VAL A 338 0.83 -17.18 -23.13
N HIS A 339 0.74 -17.66 -24.37
CA HIS A 339 0.05 -18.88 -24.74
C HIS A 339 1.05 -19.90 -25.28
N VAL A 340 0.83 -21.18 -24.94
CA VAL A 340 1.54 -22.34 -25.51
C VAL A 340 0.50 -23.32 -26.03
N ASP A 341 0.47 -23.53 -27.33
CA ASP A 341 -0.50 -24.41 -28.00
C ASP A 341 0.18 -25.58 -28.72
N ASP A 342 -0.46 -26.74 -28.75
CA ASP A 342 -0.16 -27.85 -29.65
C ASP A 342 -1.43 -28.34 -30.35
N ASP A 343 -1.27 -28.96 -31.52
CA ASP A 343 -2.37 -29.55 -32.30
C ASP A 343 -2.38 -31.09 -32.15
N GLY A 344 -1.96 -31.59 -30.98
CA GLY A 344 -1.76 -33.00 -30.70
C GLY A 344 -3.02 -33.77 -30.33
N VAL A 345 -2.83 -34.92 -29.70
CA VAL A 345 -3.94 -35.79 -29.27
C VAL A 345 -4.75 -35.23 -28.09
N GLY A 346 -4.29 -34.14 -27.46
CA GLY A 346 -4.88 -33.58 -26.25
C GLY A 346 -4.68 -34.49 -25.03
N CYS A 347 -5.37 -34.18 -23.92
CA CYS A 347 -5.32 -34.96 -22.68
C CYS A 347 -6.67 -35.62 -22.38
N ALA A 348 -6.65 -36.92 -22.08
CA ALA A 348 -7.83 -37.66 -21.60
C ALA A 348 -8.25 -37.24 -20.18
N ASP A 349 -7.30 -36.78 -19.36
CA ASP A 349 -7.54 -36.21 -18.03
C ASP A 349 -7.03 -34.75 -17.95
N PRO A 350 -7.86 -33.78 -18.38
CA PRO A 350 -7.54 -32.36 -18.27
C PRO A 350 -7.25 -31.91 -16.84
N GLN A 351 -7.87 -32.57 -15.84
CA GLN A 351 -7.78 -32.16 -14.46
C GLN A 351 -6.44 -32.55 -13.84
N ALA A 352 -5.88 -33.70 -14.19
CA ALA A 352 -4.52 -34.06 -13.81
C ALA A 352 -3.47 -33.09 -14.38
N LEU A 353 -3.57 -32.76 -15.67
CA LEU A 353 -2.67 -31.78 -16.30
C LEU A 353 -2.81 -30.40 -15.65
N ARG A 354 -4.04 -29.95 -15.43
CA ARG A 354 -4.31 -28.68 -14.75
C ARG A 354 -3.76 -28.70 -13.32
N THR A 355 -3.96 -29.77 -12.56
CA THR A 355 -3.44 -29.91 -11.20
C THR A 355 -1.92 -29.85 -11.17
N SER A 356 -1.24 -30.48 -12.13
CA SER A 356 0.22 -30.43 -12.26
C SER A 356 0.72 -29.00 -12.56
N MET A 357 0.08 -28.32 -13.52
CA MET A 357 0.44 -26.95 -13.87
C MET A 357 0.11 -25.96 -12.75
N ASP A 358 -1.07 -26.08 -12.13
CA ASP A 358 -1.50 -25.27 -11.00
C ASP A 358 -0.58 -25.49 -9.80
N ALA A 359 -0.12 -26.71 -9.52
CA ALA A 359 0.85 -26.98 -8.46
C ALA A 359 2.20 -26.26 -8.68
N ARG A 360 2.60 -26.07 -9.94
CA ARG A 360 3.81 -25.31 -10.31
C ARG A 360 3.57 -23.80 -10.29
N ALA A 361 2.37 -23.34 -10.64
CA ALA A 361 1.97 -21.93 -10.63
C ALA A 361 1.53 -21.41 -9.25
N ALA A 362 1.10 -22.28 -8.34
CA ALA A 362 0.50 -21.94 -7.04
C ALA A 362 1.35 -21.00 -6.19
N HIS A 363 2.65 -20.92 -6.46
CA HIS A 363 3.60 -20.13 -5.70
C HIS A 363 4.20 -18.96 -6.48
N THR A 364 3.86 -18.87 -7.76
CA THR A 364 4.43 -17.96 -8.73
C THR A 364 3.57 -16.71 -8.91
N GLY A 365 2.36 -16.67 -8.34
CA GLY A 365 1.41 -15.58 -8.56
C GLY A 365 1.07 -15.42 -10.04
N VAL A 366 1.01 -16.55 -10.75
CA VAL A 366 0.67 -16.67 -12.16
C VAL A 366 -0.55 -17.55 -12.20
N ALA A 367 -1.62 -17.05 -12.80
CA ALA A 367 -2.80 -17.84 -13.10
C ALA A 367 -2.53 -18.65 -14.37
N ILE A 368 -2.76 -19.96 -14.29
CA ILE A 368 -2.71 -20.84 -15.46
C ILE A 368 -4.13 -21.27 -15.81
N THR A 369 -4.44 -21.19 -17.10
CA THR A 369 -5.65 -21.79 -17.66
C THR A 369 -5.22 -22.82 -18.69
N VAL A 370 -5.65 -24.06 -18.51
CA VAL A 370 -5.38 -25.15 -19.45
C VAL A 370 -6.69 -25.50 -20.15
N HIS A 371 -6.68 -25.44 -21.47
CA HIS A 371 -7.76 -25.92 -22.34
C HIS A 371 -7.23 -27.07 -23.17
N THR A 372 -7.84 -28.24 -23.07
CA THR A 372 -7.45 -29.41 -23.85
C THR A 372 -8.70 -30.20 -24.20
N LEU A 373 -8.77 -30.69 -25.45
CA LEU A 373 -9.83 -31.59 -25.90
C LEU A 373 -9.18 -32.73 -26.68
N ALA A 374 -9.64 -33.95 -26.39
CA ALA A 374 -9.14 -35.15 -27.05
C ALA A 374 -9.24 -35.02 -28.58
N GLY A 375 -8.13 -35.26 -29.27
CA GLY A 375 -7.99 -35.17 -30.73
C GLY A 375 -7.84 -33.77 -31.31
N THR A 376 -7.75 -32.72 -30.50
CA THR A 376 -7.60 -31.32 -30.98
C THR A 376 -6.42 -30.57 -30.39
N GLY A 377 -5.67 -31.21 -29.48
CA GLY A 377 -4.49 -30.64 -28.85
C GLY A 377 -4.74 -29.99 -27.49
N THR A 378 -3.77 -29.20 -27.05
CA THR A 378 -3.76 -28.52 -25.76
C THR A 378 -3.32 -27.06 -25.92
N SER A 379 -3.96 -26.16 -25.19
CA SER A 379 -3.61 -24.74 -25.07
C SER A 379 -3.42 -24.39 -23.59
N VAL A 380 -2.26 -23.86 -23.26
CA VAL A 380 -1.89 -23.38 -21.93
C VAL A 380 -1.76 -21.87 -21.98
N THR A 381 -2.62 -21.17 -21.24
CA THR A 381 -2.58 -19.72 -21.08
C THR A 381 -1.96 -19.37 -19.73
N ILE A 382 -0.86 -18.63 -19.75
CA ILE A 382 -0.08 -18.24 -18.58
C ILE A 382 -0.28 -16.74 -18.39
N THR A 383 -1.02 -16.36 -17.34
CA THR A 383 -1.36 -14.97 -17.03
C THR A 383 -0.73 -14.59 -15.68
N PRO A 384 0.31 -13.75 -15.61
CA PRO A 384 0.75 -13.16 -14.36
C PRO A 384 -0.44 -12.54 -13.66
N GLU A 385 -0.66 -12.93 -12.40
CA GLU A 385 -1.54 -12.20 -11.51
C GLU A 385 -0.85 -10.88 -11.24
N ILE A 386 -1.13 -9.90 -12.11
CA ILE A 386 -0.83 -8.52 -11.83
C ILE A 386 -1.63 -8.27 -10.57
N ASP A 387 -0.96 -8.19 -9.42
CA ASP A 387 -1.51 -7.72 -8.14
C ASP A 387 -2.36 -6.52 -8.51
N ARG A 388 -3.67 -6.74 -8.67
CA ARG A 388 -4.53 -5.64 -9.09
C ARG A 388 -4.36 -4.68 -7.93
N PRO A 389 -3.98 -3.41 -8.16
CA PRO A 389 -3.83 -2.42 -7.09
C PRO A 389 -5.16 -2.11 -6.34
N GLY A 390 -6.15 -3.01 -6.42
CA GLY A 390 -7.51 -2.90 -5.95
C GLY A 390 -7.73 -3.17 -4.46
N SER A 391 -6.81 -3.79 -3.71
CA SER A 391 -7.06 -3.95 -2.26
C SER A 391 -6.89 -2.63 -1.50
N GLN A 392 -5.87 -1.84 -1.81
CA GLN A 392 -5.62 -0.56 -1.14
C GLN A 392 -6.48 0.58 -1.71
N ALA A 393 -6.62 0.69 -3.05
CA ALA A 393 -7.52 1.67 -3.65
C ALA A 393 -8.99 1.46 -3.18
N GLY A 394 -9.37 0.21 -2.89
CA GLY A 394 -10.65 -0.15 -2.30
C GLY A 394 -10.88 0.45 -0.90
N THR A 395 -9.86 0.50 -0.04
CA THR A 395 -10.02 1.03 1.34
C THR A 395 -10.30 2.52 1.37
N LEU A 396 -9.65 3.33 0.52
CA LEU A 396 -9.95 4.75 0.42
C LEU A 396 -11.38 4.96 -0.09
N VAL A 397 -11.77 4.27 -1.18
CA VAL A 397 -13.12 4.36 -1.75
C VAL A 397 -14.18 3.94 -0.74
N ALA A 398 -13.98 2.82 -0.02
CA ALA A 398 -14.90 2.34 1.01
C ALA A 398 -15.09 3.35 2.16
N SER A 399 -14.05 4.14 2.47
CA SER A 399 -14.13 5.18 3.51
C SER A 399 -14.82 6.48 3.07
N THR A 400 -14.93 6.73 1.76
CA THR A 400 -15.49 8.00 1.26
C THR A 400 -16.98 8.15 1.53
N GLY A 401 -17.76 7.08 1.47
CA GLY A 401 -19.20 7.10 1.73
C GLY A 401 -19.55 7.55 3.17
N PRO A 402 -19.07 6.84 4.22
CA PRO A 402 -19.28 7.25 5.61
C PRO A 402 -18.75 8.65 5.93
N LEU A 403 -17.62 9.03 5.31
CA LEU A 403 -17.07 10.37 5.45
C LEU A 403 -18.00 11.44 4.87
N ALA A 404 -18.47 11.24 3.63
CA ALA A 404 -19.40 12.15 2.96
C ALA A 404 -20.71 12.29 3.74
N ALA A 405 -21.23 11.19 4.31
CA ALA A 405 -22.41 11.20 5.17
C ALA A 405 -22.20 12.05 6.44
N SER A 406 -21.06 11.87 7.11
CA SER A 406 -20.73 12.60 8.34
C SER A 406 -20.55 14.11 8.09
N VAL A 407 -19.84 14.47 7.02
CA VAL A 407 -19.69 15.87 6.60
C VAL A 407 -21.05 16.48 6.26
N SER A 408 -21.88 15.77 5.50
CA SER A 408 -23.21 16.24 5.14
C SER A 408 -24.12 16.43 6.35
N ALA A 409 -24.07 15.54 7.34
CA ALA A 409 -24.84 15.69 8.57
C ALA A 409 -24.45 16.96 9.35
N ILE A 410 -23.15 17.27 9.41
CA ILE A 410 -22.64 18.51 10.06
C ILE A 410 -23.13 19.74 9.30
N MET A 411 -23.04 19.72 7.96
CA MET A 411 -23.49 20.85 7.14
C MET A 411 -25.01 21.05 7.20
N LEU A 412 -25.79 19.97 7.16
CA LEU A 412 -27.24 20.04 7.37
C LEU A 412 -27.60 20.61 8.75
N THR A 413 -26.84 20.25 9.78
CA THR A 413 -27.00 20.81 11.14
C THR A 413 -26.69 22.31 11.14
N GLN A 414 -25.59 22.73 10.51
CA GLN A 414 -25.24 24.14 10.35
C GLN A 414 -26.38 24.91 9.68
N PHE A 415 -26.91 24.38 8.57
CA PHE A 415 -27.98 24.99 7.81
C PHE A 415 -29.28 25.11 8.60
N ALA A 416 -29.65 24.09 9.37
CA ALA A 416 -30.81 24.14 10.26
C ALA A 416 -30.65 25.22 11.34
N LEU A 417 -29.48 25.28 12.00
CA LEU A 417 -29.20 26.26 13.05
C LEU A 417 -29.20 27.70 12.52
N ILE A 418 -28.57 27.94 11.38
CA ILE A 418 -28.57 29.25 10.72
C ILE A 418 -30.00 29.64 10.32
N SER A 419 -30.78 28.71 9.77
CA SER A 419 -32.19 28.97 9.43
C SER A 419 -33.02 29.36 10.67
N ILE A 420 -32.79 28.71 11.80
CA ILE A 420 -33.45 29.04 13.08
C ILE A 420 -33.04 30.43 13.55
N ILE A 421 -31.75 30.75 13.57
CA ILE A 421 -31.25 32.09 13.97
C ILE A 421 -31.97 33.17 13.16
N MET A 422 -32.16 32.92 11.87
CA MET A 422 -32.66 33.91 10.93
C MET A 422 -34.16 34.06 11.10
N PHE A 423 -34.88 32.95 11.21
CA PHE A 423 -36.29 32.97 11.57
C PHE A 423 -36.55 33.69 12.90
N VAL A 424 -35.70 33.50 13.90
CA VAL A 424 -35.86 34.11 15.23
C VAL A 424 -35.53 35.61 15.22
N VAL A 425 -34.39 36.00 14.63
CA VAL A 425 -33.94 37.40 14.61
C VAL A 425 -34.78 38.24 13.65
N ASP A 426 -35.20 37.66 12.53
CA ASP A 426 -35.84 38.40 11.44
C ASP A 426 -37.37 38.40 11.48
N ARG A 427 -37.97 37.72 12.46
CA ARG A 427 -39.42 37.52 12.57
C ARG A 427 -40.25 38.80 12.50
N ARG A 428 -39.68 39.94 12.91
CA ARG A 428 -40.37 41.23 12.96
C ARG A 428 -40.25 42.05 11.68
N ASP A 429 -39.18 41.86 10.92
CA ASP A 429 -38.80 42.78 9.83
C ASP A 429 -38.82 42.12 8.45
N THR A 430 -38.94 40.78 8.37
CA THR A 430 -38.85 40.07 7.09
C THR A 430 -40.21 39.75 6.48
N PRO A 431 -40.45 40.11 5.21
CA PRO A 431 -41.69 39.77 4.53
C PRO A 431 -41.85 38.23 4.45
N PRO A 432 -43.07 37.69 4.62
CA PRO A 432 -43.32 36.24 4.66
C PRO A 432 -42.71 35.46 3.47
N GLY A 433 -42.61 36.07 2.29
CA GLY A 433 -42.05 35.46 1.08
C GLY A 433 -40.55 35.14 1.15
N ALA A 434 -39.73 35.93 1.85
CA ALA A 434 -38.29 35.72 1.90
C ALA A 434 -37.91 34.47 2.72
N VAL A 435 -38.62 34.23 3.83
CA VAL A 435 -38.45 33.02 4.66
C VAL A 435 -38.80 31.76 3.86
N SER A 436 -39.88 31.80 3.05
CA SER A 436 -40.30 30.66 2.23
C SER A 436 -39.29 30.31 1.13
N THR A 437 -38.65 31.31 0.53
CA THR A 437 -37.64 31.11 -0.53
C THR A 437 -36.38 30.46 0.04
N ALA A 438 -35.89 30.95 1.19
CA ALA A 438 -34.74 30.35 1.88
C ALA A 438 -35.03 28.90 2.26
N ALA A 439 -36.17 28.63 2.91
CA ALA A 439 -36.57 27.30 3.32
C ALA A 439 -36.68 26.32 2.14
N LEU A 440 -37.15 26.79 0.98
CA LEU A 440 -37.22 25.97 -0.24
C LEU A 440 -35.82 25.59 -0.75
N VAL A 441 -34.91 26.56 -0.90
CA VAL A 441 -33.51 26.30 -1.31
C VAL A 441 -32.83 25.32 -0.35
N TRP A 442 -33.10 25.43 0.95
CA TRP A 442 -32.58 24.50 1.96
C TRP A 442 -33.13 23.09 1.81
N THR A 443 -34.45 22.96 1.63
CA THR A 443 -35.10 21.66 1.45
C THR A 443 -34.56 20.96 0.22
N LEU A 444 -34.36 21.71 -0.87
CA LEU A 444 -33.76 21.23 -2.11
C LEU A 444 -32.29 20.79 -1.93
N THR A 445 -31.49 21.60 -1.22
CA THR A 445 -30.09 21.25 -0.90
C THR A 445 -30.01 20.00 -0.04
N ALA A 446 -30.87 19.90 0.98
CA ALA A 446 -30.93 18.74 1.84
C ALA A 446 -31.35 17.47 1.10
N ALA A 447 -32.37 17.56 0.23
CA ALA A 447 -32.77 16.46 -0.64
C ALA A 447 -31.63 16.01 -1.57
N CYS A 448 -30.88 16.95 -2.14
CA CYS A 448 -29.69 16.63 -2.95
C CYS A 448 -28.61 15.92 -2.14
N LEU A 449 -28.28 16.40 -0.94
CA LEU A 449 -27.29 15.75 -0.07
C LEU A 449 -27.72 14.34 0.31
N VAL A 450 -28.99 14.14 0.70
CA VAL A 450 -29.55 12.82 1.00
C VAL A 450 -29.48 11.89 -0.22
N ALA A 451 -29.82 12.39 -1.41
CA ALA A 451 -29.72 11.61 -2.65
C ALA A 451 -28.28 11.22 -2.99
N VAL A 452 -27.33 12.15 -2.85
CA VAL A 452 -25.88 11.90 -3.06
C VAL A 452 -25.38 10.83 -2.09
N ILE A 453 -25.67 10.97 -0.80
CA ILE A 453 -25.24 10.00 0.22
C ILE A 453 -25.88 8.64 -0.04
N GLY A 454 -27.19 8.60 -0.31
CA GLY A 454 -27.94 7.37 -0.52
C GLY A 454 -27.52 6.59 -1.76
N THR A 455 -27.06 7.28 -2.81
CA THR A 455 -26.53 6.65 -4.04
C THR A 455 -25.06 6.26 -3.90
N ALA A 456 -24.25 7.11 -3.25
CA ALA A 456 -22.87 6.82 -2.90
C ALA A 456 -22.74 5.58 -2.01
N ALA A 457 -23.59 5.46 -0.98
CA ALA A 457 -23.60 4.31 -0.08
C ALA A 457 -23.93 2.99 -0.79
N ARG A 458 -24.76 3.02 -1.83
CA ARG A 458 -25.19 1.82 -2.57
C ARG A 458 -24.19 1.37 -3.64
N SER A 459 -23.56 2.31 -4.35
CA SER A 459 -22.80 2.00 -5.57
C SER A 459 -21.35 2.47 -5.55
N GLY A 460 -20.94 3.21 -4.51
CA GLY A 460 -19.61 3.85 -4.43
C GLY A 460 -19.34 4.89 -5.52
N ARG A 461 -20.35 5.24 -6.33
CA ARG A 461 -20.26 6.12 -7.50
C ARG A 461 -21.51 6.97 -7.62
N LEU A 462 -21.39 8.14 -8.24
CA LEU A 462 -22.58 8.93 -8.59
C LEU A 462 -22.99 8.59 -10.02
N SER A 463 -24.28 8.28 -10.22
CA SER A 463 -24.82 8.06 -11.55
C SER A 463 -25.01 9.42 -12.25
N SER A 464 -24.86 9.45 -13.58
CA SER A 464 -25.08 10.66 -14.37
C SER A 464 -26.44 11.33 -14.12
N PRO A 465 -27.55 10.60 -13.90
CA PRO A 465 -28.84 11.21 -13.53
C PRO A 465 -28.79 11.99 -12.21
N VAL A 466 -28.07 11.50 -11.19
CA VAL A 466 -27.93 12.20 -9.90
C VAL A 466 -27.18 13.51 -10.08
N LEU A 467 -26.11 13.50 -10.89
CA LEU A 467 -25.36 14.71 -11.22
C LEU A 467 -26.22 15.73 -11.99
N ALA A 468 -27.06 15.25 -12.91
CA ALA A 468 -28.01 16.11 -13.64
C ALA A 468 -29.05 16.73 -12.70
N ILE A 469 -29.59 15.97 -11.75
CA ILE A 469 -30.54 16.46 -10.73
C ILE A 469 -29.90 17.53 -9.84
N ILE A 470 -28.66 17.30 -9.40
CA ILE A 470 -27.87 18.27 -8.64
C ILE A 470 -27.70 19.57 -9.44
N GLY A 471 -27.24 19.46 -10.69
CA GLY A 471 -27.06 20.61 -11.58
C GLY A 471 -28.36 21.40 -11.79
N ALA A 472 -29.46 20.69 -12.04
CA ALA A 472 -30.78 21.30 -12.21
C ALA A 472 -31.25 22.00 -10.93
N THR A 473 -31.03 21.39 -9.76
CA THR A 473 -31.47 21.93 -8.46
C THR A 473 -30.72 23.20 -8.08
N VAL A 474 -29.39 23.23 -8.26
CA VAL A 474 -28.60 24.44 -8.00
C VAL A 474 -28.94 25.54 -8.99
N THR A 475 -29.13 25.21 -10.28
CA THR A 475 -29.54 26.18 -11.30
C THR A 475 -30.92 26.76 -10.97
N ALA A 476 -31.88 25.91 -10.62
CA ALA A 476 -33.22 26.35 -10.21
C ALA A 476 -33.19 27.22 -8.95
N SER A 477 -32.34 26.90 -7.98
CA SER A 477 -32.14 27.71 -6.77
C SER A 477 -31.58 29.09 -7.10
N ALA A 478 -30.58 29.18 -7.99
CA ALA A 478 -30.01 30.45 -8.43
C ALA A 478 -31.03 31.32 -9.18
N VAL A 479 -31.82 30.72 -10.07
CA VAL A 479 -32.90 31.42 -10.80
C VAL A 479 -34.00 31.89 -9.85
N LEU A 480 -34.41 31.06 -8.89
CA LEU A 480 -35.42 31.43 -7.90
C LEU A 480 -34.97 32.64 -7.08
N VAL A 481 -33.72 32.64 -6.61
CA VAL A 481 -33.11 33.75 -5.86
C VAL A 481 -33.04 35.02 -6.72
N GLY A 482 -32.67 34.91 -8.00
CA GLY A 482 -32.58 36.05 -8.92
C GLY A 482 -33.93 36.64 -9.33
N THR A 483 -34.98 35.82 -9.44
CA THR A 483 -36.29 36.23 -9.99
C THR A 483 -37.28 36.74 -8.94
N HIS A 484 -37.22 36.27 -7.69
CA HIS A 484 -38.18 36.64 -6.66
C HIS A 484 -37.92 38.03 -6.02
N GLY A 485 -37.13 38.88 -6.68
CA GLY A 485 -37.13 40.33 -6.46
C GLY A 485 -37.06 40.76 -5.00
N MET A 486 -36.14 40.19 -4.22
CA MET A 486 -35.99 40.62 -2.84
C MET A 486 -35.60 42.11 -2.82
N PRO A 487 -36.25 42.93 -1.99
CA PRO A 487 -36.09 44.38 -2.01
C PRO A 487 -34.61 44.76 -1.94
N ALA A 488 -34.24 45.66 -2.87
CA ALA A 488 -32.90 46.00 -3.33
C ALA A 488 -31.95 46.62 -2.28
N THR A 489 -31.72 45.94 -1.16
CA THR A 489 -30.59 46.23 -0.28
C THR A 489 -29.41 45.39 -0.74
N CYS A 490 -28.59 45.97 -1.62
CA CYS A 490 -27.30 45.40 -1.95
C CYS A 490 -26.39 45.48 -0.72
N GLY A 491 -26.06 44.31 -0.19
CA GLY A 491 -25.34 44.16 1.06
C GLY A 491 -25.79 42.91 1.80
N THR A 492 -25.69 41.73 1.16
CA THR A 492 -25.94 40.42 1.77
C THR A 492 -27.30 40.27 2.47
N THR A 493 -28.38 40.19 1.70
CA THR A 493 -29.47 39.34 2.18
C THR A 493 -28.86 37.96 2.39
N SER A 494 -29.07 37.39 3.58
CA SER A 494 -28.55 36.09 4.03
C SER A 494 -28.59 35.03 2.92
N ILE A 495 -29.65 35.04 2.13
CA ILE A 495 -29.99 34.04 1.13
C ILE A 495 -28.92 33.89 0.02
N VAL A 496 -28.30 34.98 -0.47
CA VAL A 496 -27.31 34.87 -1.55
C VAL A 496 -26.02 34.21 -1.07
N GLY A 497 -25.44 34.69 0.04
CA GLY A 497 -24.25 34.08 0.64
C GLY A 497 -24.47 32.62 1.02
N TRP A 498 -25.68 32.28 1.48
CA TRP A 498 -26.03 30.90 1.82
C TRP A 498 -26.20 30.00 0.61
N SER A 499 -26.70 30.51 -0.50
CA SER A 499 -26.79 29.73 -1.74
C SER A 499 -25.40 29.35 -2.25
N GLY A 500 -24.41 30.24 -2.07
CA GLY A 500 -22.98 29.95 -2.27
C GLY A 500 -22.48 28.85 -1.33
N ASP A 501 -22.66 29.04 -0.01
CA ASP A 501 -22.25 28.06 1.01
C ASP A 501 -22.87 26.66 0.75
N ALA A 502 -24.14 26.61 0.34
CA ALA A 502 -24.88 25.39 0.00
C ALA A 502 -24.35 24.72 -1.27
N ALA A 503 -24.10 25.52 -2.31
CA ALA A 503 -23.50 25.04 -3.54
C ALA A 503 -22.09 24.48 -3.25
N ALA A 504 -21.23 25.23 -2.57
CA ALA A 504 -19.89 24.81 -2.18
C ALA A 504 -19.92 23.52 -1.34
N THR A 505 -20.86 23.39 -0.41
CA THR A 505 -21.06 22.17 0.37
C THR A 505 -21.39 20.97 -0.52
N LEU A 506 -22.34 21.14 -1.44
CA LEU A 506 -22.71 20.08 -2.39
C LEU A 506 -21.51 19.70 -3.28
N CYS A 507 -20.73 20.69 -3.70
CA CYS A 507 -19.49 20.49 -4.44
C CYS A 507 -18.51 19.64 -3.64
N VAL A 508 -18.23 20.02 -2.39
CA VAL A 508 -17.30 19.31 -1.50
C VAL A 508 -17.76 17.87 -1.30
N VAL A 509 -19.04 17.62 -1.02
CA VAL A 509 -19.56 16.26 -0.83
C VAL A 509 -19.46 15.44 -2.11
N VAL A 510 -19.82 16.01 -3.26
CA VAL A 510 -19.69 15.36 -4.56
C VAL A 510 -18.23 15.04 -4.89
N ILE A 511 -17.29 15.95 -4.59
CA ILE A 511 -15.85 15.75 -4.78
C ILE A 511 -15.31 14.70 -3.81
N LEU A 512 -15.84 14.60 -2.59
CA LEU A 512 -15.45 13.55 -1.64
C LEU A 512 -15.93 12.17 -2.11
N VAL A 513 -17.13 12.08 -2.70
CA VAL A 513 -17.67 10.83 -3.26
C VAL A 513 -16.98 10.48 -4.59
N ASP A 514 -17.12 11.32 -5.62
CA ASP A 514 -16.74 11.03 -7.00
C ASP A 514 -15.90 12.14 -7.64
N GLY A 515 -14.77 12.48 -7.04
CA GLY A 515 -13.78 13.44 -7.55
C GLY A 515 -12.99 12.96 -8.77
N ARG A 516 -13.68 12.41 -9.76
CA ARG A 516 -13.20 12.39 -11.15
C ARG A 516 -13.34 13.79 -11.73
N VAL A 517 -12.45 14.15 -12.64
CA VAL A 517 -12.47 15.47 -13.31
C VAL A 517 -13.80 15.73 -14.02
N ARG A 518 -14.44 14.68 -14.58
CA ARG A 518 -15.77 14.76 -15.22
C ARG A 518 -16.89 15.24 -14.29
N VAL A 519 -16.69 15.11 -12.98
CA VAL A 519 -17.65 15.53 -11.95
C VAL A 519 -17.24 16.90 -11.39
N VAL A 520 -15.94 17.10 -11.14
CA VAL A 520 -15.39 18.35 -10.59
C VAL A 520 -15.64 19.55 -11.53
N GLY A 521 -15.44 19.38 -12.84
CA GLY A 521 -15.54 20.46 -13.82
C GLY A 521 -16.95 21.10 -13.88
N PRO A 522 -18.02 20.33 -14.12
CA PRO A 522 -19.39 20.84 -14.14
C PRO A 522 -19.80 21.52 -12.83
N VAL A 523 -19.31 21.00 -11.70
CA VAL A 523 -19.58 21.51 -10.36
C VAL A 523 -18.95 22.90 -10.15
N ILE A 524 -17.68 23.10 -10.56
CA ILE A 524 -17.04 24.42 -10.54
C ILE A 524 -17.76 25.37 -11.50
N ALA A 525 -18.07 24.92 -12.72
CA ALA A 525 -18.77 25.73 -13.71
C ALA A 525 -20.14 26.21 -13.20
N MET A 526 -20.85 25.36 -12.44
CA MET A 526 -22.13 25.69 -11.82
C MET A 526 -22.00 26.77 -10.75
N VAL A 527 -21.00 26.70 -9.86
CA VAL A 527 -20.73 27.74 -8.85
C VAL A 527 -20.38 29.08 -9.51
N VAL A 528 -19.53 29.04 -10.55
CA VAL A 528 -19.16 30.23 -11.33
C VAL A 528 -20.38 30.81 -12.05
N ALA A 529 -21.20 29.98 -12.70
CA ALA A 529 -22.39 30.41 -13.42
C ALA A 529 -23.44 31.00 -12.48
N ALA A 530 -23.71 30.37 -11.33
CA ALA A 530 -24.64 30.87 -10.33
C ALA A 530 -24.19 32.25 -9.80
N THR A 531 -22.90 32.40 -9.48
CA THR A 531 -22.36 33.68 -9.01
C THR A 531 -22.39 34.75 -10.12
N THR A 532 -22.03 34.38 -11.34
CA THR A 532 -22.08 35.29 -12.49
C THR A 532 -23.49 35.79 -12.72
N LEU A 533 -24.49 34.89 -12.69
CA LEU A 533 -25.90 35.23 -12.81
C LEU A 533 -26.36 36.16 -11.68
N LEU A 534 -25.96 35.88 -10.44
CA LEU A 534 -26.25 36.75 -9.29
C LEU A 534 -25.61 38.14 -9.41
N THR A 535 -24.42 38.22 -10.02
CA THR A 535 -23.72 39.49 -10.25
C THR A 535 -24.39 40.30 -11.37
N LEU A 536 -24.83 39.63 -12.44
CA LEU A 536 -25.47 40.26 -13.60
C LEU A 536 -26.92 40.70 -13.33
N LEU A 537 -27.67 39.90 -12.56
CA LEU A 537 -29.07 40.16 -12.24
C LEU A 537 -29.27 40.93 -10.93
N GLY A 538 -28.21 41.08 -10.13
CA GLY A 538 -28.26 41.78 -8.85
C GLY A 538 -28.48 43.30 -9.02
N PRO A 539 -29.11 43.98 -8.03
CA PRO A 539 -29.24 45.44 -8.05
C PRO A 539 -27.87 46.14 -8.13
N GLN A 540 -27.85 47.37 -8.66
CA GLN A 540 -26.64 48.20 -8.74
C GLN A 540 -26.07 48.42 -7.32
N GLY A 541 -24.90 47.83 -7.03
CA GLY A 541 -24.24 47.84 -5.71
C GLY A 541 -23.84 46.45 -5.19
N CYS A 542 -24.41 45.37 -5.72
CA CYS A 542 -24.10 44.00 -5.29
C CYS A 542 -22.82 43.43 -5.93
N ALA A 543 -22.30 44.11 -6.96
CA ALA A 543 -21.16 43.66 -7.75
C ALA A 543 -19.84 43.53 -6.96
N SER A 544 -19.71 44.18 -5.80
CA SER A 544 -18.47 44.15 -5.00
C SER A 544 -18.36 42.96 -4.05
N SER A 545 -19.47 42.43 -3.54
CA SER A 545 -19.46 41.35 -2.52
C SER A 545 -19.61 39.94 -3.11
N ALA A 546 -20.35 39.79 -4.20
CA ALA A 546 -20.54 38.50 -4.87
C ALA A 546 -19.23 37.86 -5.37
N PRO A 547 -18.27 38.59 -5.97
CA PRO A 547 -16.99 38.02 -6.37
C PRO A 547 -16.19 37.47 -5.19
N VAL A 548 -16.28 38.13 -4.03
CA VAL A 548 -15.49 37.74 -2.86
C VAL A 548 -16.01 36.44 -2.24
N LEU A 549 -17.34 36.28 -2.15
CA LEU A 549 -17.97 35.03 -1.75
C LEU A 549 -17.60 33.88 -2.70
N LEU A 550 -17.64 34.13 -4.01
CA LEU A 550 -17.21 33.16 -5.01
C LEU A 550 -15.74 32.76 -4.81
N VAL A 551 -14.84 33.71 -4.53
CA VAL A 551 -13.44 33.39 -4.28
C VAL A 551 -13.30 32.51 -3.04
N ALA A 552 -14.04 32.78 -1.95
CA ALA A 552 -14.04 31.94 -0.76
C ALA A 552 -14.50 30.50 -1.05
N ASP A 553 -15.63 30.35 -1.74
CA ASP A 553 -16.19 29.06 -2.11
C ASP A 553 -15.26 28.28 -3.06
N VAL A 554 -14.71 28.96 -4.07
CA VAL A 554 -13.74 28.39 -5.00
C VAL A 554 -12.48 27.95 -4.26
N LEU A 555 -12.00 28.71 -3.27
CA LEU A 555 -10.84 28.31 -2.46
C LEU A 555 -11.12 27.04 -1.65
N VAL A 556 -12.29 26.91 -1.03
CA VAL A 556 -12.68 25.69 -0.30
C VAL A 556 -12.80 24.49 -1.24
N VAL A 557 -13.47 24.66 -2.37
CA VAL A 557 -13.61 23.60 -3.39
C VAL A 557 -12.25 23.21 -3.95
N ALA A 558 -11.40 24.17 -4.30
CA ALA A 558 -10.04 23.93 -4.80
C ALA A 558 -9.17 23.22 -3.75
N ALA A 559 -9.29 23.58 -2.46
CA ALA A 559 -8.60 22.91 -1.37
C ALA A 559 -8.97 21.42 -1.27
N VAL A 560 -10.26 21.09 -1.39
CA VAL A 560 -10.74 19.70 -1.36
C VAL A 560 -10.32 18.93 -2.61
N VAL A 561 -10.38 19.55 -3.80
CA VAL A 561 -9.89 18.97 -5.06
C VAL A 561 -8.40 18.67 -4.98
N TRP A 562 -7.61 19.64 -4.50
CA TRP A 562 -6.18 19.49 -4.31
C TRP A 562 -5.86 18.37 -3.31
N LEU A 563 -6.57 18.32 -2.19
CA LEU A 563 -6.40 17.29 -1.17
C LEU A 563 -6.67 15.90 -1.77
N ARG A 564 -7.78 15.73 -2.49
CA ARG A 564 -8.13 14.47 -3.13
C ARG A 564 -7.08 14.07 -4.18
N HIS A 565 -6.67 15.00 -5.04
CA HIS A 565 -5.65 14.74 -6.05
C HIS A 565 -4.32 14.32 -5.41
N ARG A 566 -3.94 14.99 -4.32
CA ARG A 566 -2.71 14.68 -3.58
C ARG A 566 -2.78 13.30 -2.94
N LEU A 567 -3.90 12.93 -2.32
CA LEU A 567 -4.11 11.60 -1.73
C LEU A 567 -4.01 10.48 -2.78
N VAL A 568 -4.65 10.65 -3.94
CA VAL A 568 -4.56 9.67 -5.04
C VAL A 568 -3.12 9.52 -5.53
N THR A 569 -2.41 10.63 -5.70
CA THR A 569 -1.01 10.62 -6.14
C THR A 569 -0.11 9.95 -5.11
N MET A 570 -0.34 10.21 -3.82
CA MET A 570 0.42 9.61 -2.73
C MET A 570 0.16 8.11 -2.61
N SER A 571 -1.09 7.67 -2.76
CA SER A 571 -1.43 6.24 -2.81
C SER A 571 -0.62 5.54 -3.90
N ARG A 572 -0.66 6.06 -5.14
CA ARG A 572 0.11 5.47 -6.27
C ARG A 572 1.61 5.45 -6.01
N ALA A 573 2.17 6.54 -5.46
CA ALA A 573 3.60 6.62 -5.15
C ALA A 573 4.00 5.61 -4.06
N ILE A 574 3.13 5.38 -3.08
CA ILE A 574 3.35 4.42 -2.00
C ILE A 574 3.19 3.00 -2.51
N ASP A 575 2.21 2.71 -3.36
CA ASP A 575 2.05 1.41 -4.03
C ASP A 575 3.32 1.07 -4.83
N HIS A 576 3.81 1.99 -5.66
CA HIS A 576 5.07 1.80 -6.41
C HIS A 576 6.27 1.58 -5.48
N ARG A 577 6.38 2.34 -4.39
CA ARG A 577 7.48 2.18 -3.43
C ARG A 577 7.38 0.86 -2.67
N GLN A 578 6.17 0.42 -2.31
CA GLN A 578 5.93 -0.86 -1.66
C GLN A 578 6.28 -2.01 -2.59
N MET A 579 5.86 -1.98 -3.85
CA MET A 579 6.25 -2.97 -4.87
C MET A 579 7.77 -3.03 -5.02
N ARG A 580 8.44 -1.87 -5.12
CA ARG A 580 9.91 -1.81 -5.18
C ARG A 580 10.56 -2.38 -3.92
N MET A 581 10.08 -2.01 -2.74
CA MET A 581 10.61 -2.53 -1.47
C MET A 581 10.39 -4.04 -1.32
N ARG A 582 9.23 -4.56 -1.75
CA ARG A 582 8.96 -6.01 -1.82
C ARG A 582 9.96 -6.70 -2.74
N SER A 583 10.18 -6.19 -3.95
CA SER A 583 11.15 -6.79 -4.89
C SER A 583 12.58 -6.81 -4.35
N ILE A 584 13.04 -5.71 -3.75
CA ILE A 584 14.40 -5.62 -3.16
C ILE A 584 14.52 -6.56 -1.95
N ARG A 585 13.47 -6.66 -1.12
CA ARG A 585 13.47 -7.56 0.03
C ARG A 585 13.45 -9.02 -0.39
N MET A 586 12.57 -9.41 -1.31
CA MET A 586 12.55 -10.76 -1.87
C MET A 586 13.93 -11.15 -2.43
N ALA A 587 14.60 -10.25 -3.16
CA ALA A 587 15.95 -10.50 -3.65
C ALA A 587 16.98 -10.66 -2.51
N ARG A 588 16.88 -9.86 -1.44
CA ARG A 588 17.75 -9.99 -0.26
C ARG A 588 17.48 -11.24 0.56
N ASP A 589 16.21 -11.58 0.78
CA ASP A 589 15.80 -12.76 1.54
C ASP A 589 16.22 -14.02 0.77
N GLN A 590 16.11 -14.02 -0.56
CA GLN A 590 16.64 -15.08 -1.42
C GLN A 590 18.17 -15.17 -1.36
N ALA A 591 18.88 -14.05 -1.40
CA ALA A 591 20.34 -14.04 -1.26
C ALA A 591 20.78 -14.52 0.12
N ALA A 592 20.12 -14.07 1.19
CA ALA A 592 20.38 -14.50 2.57
C ALA A 592 20.06 -15.98 2.79
N ALA A 593 18.98 -16.47 2.21
CA ALA A 593 18.65 -17.90 2.19
C ALA A 593 19.72 -18.74 1.48
N THR A 594 20.22 -18.25 0.33
CA THR A 594 21.30 -18.91 -0.41
C THR A 594 22.60 -18.90 0.41
N GLU A 595 22.90 -17.79 1.07
CA GLU A 595 24.07 -17.68 1.94
C GLU A 595 23.95 -18.58 3.16
N ALA A 596 22.76 -18.68 3.78
CA ALA A 596 22.51 -19.61 4.88
C ALA A 596 22.74 -21.07 4.44
N LEU A 597 22.29 -21.45 3.23
CA LEU A 597 22.57 -22.79 2.69
C LEU A 597 24.08 -23.09 2.53
N ARG A 598 24.88 -22.06 2.21
CA ARG A 598 26.35 -22.20 2.14
C ARG A 598 26.97 -22.23 3.53
N ALA A 599 26.55 -21.33 4.41
CA ALA A 599 27.08 -21.20 5.76
C ALA A 599 26.80 -22.43 6.64
N ASP A 600 25.66 -23.09 6.42
CA ASP A 600 25.27 -24.28 7.18
C ASP A 600 25.99 -25.56 6.71
N GLY A 601 26.92 -25.50 5.74
CA GLY A 601 27.69 -26.64 5.21
C GLY A 601 26.90 -27.66 4.38
N VAL A 602 25.58 -27.44 4.21
CA VAL A 602 24.72 -28.26 3.34
C VAL A 602 25.29 -28.30 1.91
N GLY A 603 25.89 -27.19 1.47
CA GLY A 603 26.60 -27.09 0.19
C GLY A 603 27.64 -28.19 -0.01
N ASP A 604 28.43 -28.54 1.00
CA ASP A 604 29.48 -29.57 0.87
C ASP A 604 28.89 -30.96 0.63
N THR A 605 27.73 -31.24 1.23
CA THR A 605 27.03 -32.50 0.99
C THR A 605 26.40 -32.56 -0.40
N LEU A 606 25.88 -31.44 -0.91
CA LEU A 606 25.41 -31.36 -2.29
C LEU A 606 26.55 -31.47 -3.30
N ILE A 607 27.73 -30.90 -2.99
CA ILE A 607 28.94 -31.03 -3.81
C ILE A 607 29.42 -32.48 -3.86
N ALA A 608 29.43 -33.18 -2.73
CA ALA A 608 29.79 -34.61 -2.67
C ALA A 608 28.82 -35.47 -3.50
N ALA A 609 27.52 -35.25 -3.35
CA ALA A 609 26.51 -35.94 -4.14
C ALA A 609 26.63 -35.63 -5.65
N ALA A 610 26.88 -34.37 -6.01
CA ALA A 610 27.13 -33.97 -7.39
C ALA A 610 28.39 -34.63 -7.95
N ALA A 611 29.49 -34.70 -7.19
CA ALA A 611 30.70 -35.38 -7.61
C ALA A 611 30.45 -36.87 -7.86
N LEU A 612 29.69 -37.54 -6.99
CA LEU A 612 29.30 -38.93 -7.18
C LEU A 612 28.45 -39.13 -8.46
N LEU A 613 27.42 -38.31 -8.67
CA LEU A 613 26.59 -38.36 -9.87
C LEU A 613 27.41 -38.07 -11.14
N HIS A 614 28.38 -37.16 -11.08
CA HIS A 614 29.23 -36.85 -12.22
C HIS A 614 30.16 -38.01 -12.58
N ARG A 615 30.74 -38.70 -11.59
CA ARG A 615 31.49 -39.94 -11.80
C ARG A 615 30.64 -41.04 -12.42
N ILE A 616 29.42 -41.23 -11.92
CA ILE A 616 28.48 -42.24 -12.44
C ILE A 616 28.03 -41.91 -13.87
N ALA A 617 27.82 -40.63 -14.18
CA ALA A 617 27.47 -40.22 -15.54
C ALA A 617 28.64 -40.39 -16.53
N ALA A 618 29.88 -40.29 -16.06
CA ALA A 618 31.08 -40.49 -16.87
C ALA A 618 31.37 -41.98 -17.12
N ASP A 619 31.03 -42.85 -16.16
CA ASP A 619 31.15 -44.31 -16.26
C ASP A 619 29.90 -45.01 -15.70
N PRO A 620 28.82 -45.13 -16.50
CA PRO A 620 27.57 -45.71 -16.04
C PRO A 620 27.67 -47.21 -15.73
N ALA A 621 28.62 -47.93 -16.33
CA ALA A 621 28.87 -49.35 -16.05
C ALA A 621 29.37 -49.57 -14.61
N ALA A 622 30.01 -48.55 -14.01
CA ALA A 622 30.43 -48.62 -12.61
C ALA A 622 29.27 -48.81 -11.62
N THR A 623 28.01 -48.57 -12.02
CA THR A 623 26.83 -48.85 -11.18
C THR A 623 26.64 -50.34 -10.85
N GLU A 624 27.29 -51.24 -11.58
CA GLU A 624 27.30 -52.68 -11.27
C GLU A 624 28.23 -53.01 -10.09
N HIS A 625 29.22 -52.14 -9.82
CA HIS A 625 30.21 -52.34 -8.77
C HIS A 625 29.60 -52.12 -7.38
N ALA A 626 29.88 -53.06 -6.46
CA ALA A 626 29.38 -52.99 -5.09
C ALA A 626 29.82 -51.71 -4.35
N SER A 627 31.02 -51.20 -4.63
CA SER A 627 31.55 -49.97 -4.04
C SER A 627 30.75 -48.72 -4.44
N VAL A 628 30.40 -48.56 -5.72
CA VAL A 628 29.60 -47.41 -6.19
C VAL A 628 28.18 -47.45 -5.62
N ARG A 629 27.60 -48.64 -5.46
CA ARG A 629 26.29 -48.79 -4.80
C ARG A 629 26.35 -48.44 -3.31
N ALA A 630 27.42 -48.82 -2.62
CA ALA A 630 27.64 -48.44 -1.22
C ALA A 630 27.85 -46.93 -1.06
N ASP A 631 28.60 -46.30 -1.96
CA ASP A 631 28.75 -44.83 -2.02
C ASP A 631 27.40 -44.14 -2.22
N ALA A 632 26.58 -44.64 -3.15
CA ALA A 632 25.25 -44.10 -3.42
C ALA A 632 24.30 -44.27 -2.22
N GLU A 633 24.34 -45.40 -1.53
CA GLU A 633 23.55 -45.64 -0.31
C GLU A 633 23.94 -44.66 0.81
N ARG A 634 25.24 -44.39 0.99
CA ARG A 634 25.73 -43.45 2.01
C ARG A 634 25.31 -42.02 1.72
N GLU A 635 25.57 -41.52 0.51
CA GLU A 635 25.20 -40.15 0.16
C GLU A 635 23.68 -39.98 0.11
N GLU A 636 22.92 -40.99 -0.30
CA GLU A 636 21.46 -41.00 -0.13
C GLU A 636 21.07 -40.84 1.35
N GLY A 637 21.68 -41.62 2.25
CA GLY A 637 21.44 -41.55 3.69
C GLY A 637 21.70 -40.15 4.25
N TYR A 638 22.84 -39.55 3.93
CA TYR A 638 23.18 -38.18 4.36
C TYR A 638 22.18 -37.16 3.82
N LEU A 639 21.80 -37.25 2.55
CA LEU A 639 20.81 -36.35 1.96
C LEU A 639 19.43 -36.53 2.58
N ARG A 640 19.02 -37.76 2.93
CA ARG A 640 17.77 -38.01 3.66
C ARG A 640 17.80 -37.40 5.07
N CYS A 641 18.91 -37.51 5.78
CA CYS A 641 19.09 -36.85 7.07
C CYS A 641 18.93 -35.33 6.93
N ILE A 642 19.53 -34.72 5.90
CA ILE A 642 19.39 -33.29 5.63
C ILE A 642 17.95 -32.93 5.21
N ALA A 643 17.30 -33.75 4.39
CA ALA A 643 15.96 -33.50 3.87
C ALA A 643 14.85 -33.70 4.93
N GLY A 644 15.09 -34.55 5.93
CA GLY A 644 14.19 -34.82 7.05
C GLY A 644 14.25 -33.79 8.18
N LEU A 645 15.13 -32.78 8.07
CA LEU A 645 15.30 -31.77 9.11
C LEU A 645 14.13 -30.77 9.18
N PRO A 646 13.67 -30.41 10.39
CA PRO A 646 12.75 -29.30 10.55
C PRO A 646 13.45 -28.00 10.15
N THR A 647 12.86 -27.23 9.22
CA THR A 647 13.42 -25.92 8.83
C THR A 647 13.40 -24.88 9.94
N ALA A 648 12.66 -25.14 11.03
CA ALA A 648 12.59 -24.28 12.20
C ALA A 648 13.77 -24.49 13.19
N ALA A 649 14.64 -25.48 12.99
CA ALA A 649 15.71 -25.84 13.93
C ALA A 649 17.12 -25.58 13.33
N PRO A 650 17.58 -24.31 13.25
CA PRO A 650 18.86 -23.98 12.62
C PRO A 650 20.07 -24.50 13.40
N ILE A 651 19.96 -24.60 14.73
CA ILE A 651 21.01 -25.16 15.59
C ILE A 651 21.19 -26.65 15.27
N LEU A 652 20.09 -27.39 15.21
CA LEU A 652 20.10 -28.80 14.87
C LEU A 652 20.61 -29.04 13.45
N THR A 653 20.21 -28.20 12.49
CA THR A 653 20.72 -28.28 11.12
C THR A 653 22.24 -28.17 11.05
N ARG A 654 22.83 -27.18 11.73
CA ARG A 654 24.30 -27.01 11.81
C ARG A 654 24.97 -28.23 12.45
N LEU A 655 24.43 -28.69 13.58
CA LEU A 655 24.92 -29.90 14.26
C LEU A 655 24.98 -31.10 13.32
N LEU A 656 23.90 -31.38 12.58
CA LEU A 656 23.85 -32.56 11.73
C LEU A 656 24.77 -32.45 10.53
N VAL A 657 24.89 -31.28 9.93
CA VAL A 657 25.87 -31.09 8.85
C VAL A 657 27.29 -31.31 9.36
N ASP A 658 27.61 -30.79 10.54
CA ASP A 658 28.89 -31.06 11.20
C ASP A 658 29.13 -32.57 11.41
N LEU A 659 28.11 -33.30 11.86
CA LEU A 659 28.20 -34.75 12.05
C LEU A 659 28.31 -35.52 10.73
N ILE A 660 27.63 -35.09 9.66
CA ILE A 660 27.78 -35.65 8.31
C ILE A 660 29.20 -35.42 7.78
N ALA A 661 29.76 -34.23 8.00
CA ALA A 661 31.12 -33.91 7.61
C ALA A 661 32.17 -34.79 8.33
N ILE A 662 31.87 -35.22 9.56
CA ILE A 662 32.70 -36.18 10.32
C ILE A 662 32.45 -37.62 9.84
N ALA A 663 31.20 -38.02 9.60
CA ALA A 663 30.85 -39.39 9.19
C ALA A 663 31.40 -39.76 7.80
N ARG A 664 31.39 -38.81 6.86
CA ARG A 664 31.80 -39.04 5.46
C ARG A 664 33.22 -39.60 5.31
N PRO A 665 34.29 -39.00 5.87
CA PRO A 665 35.66 -39.53 5.75
C PRO A 665 35.87 -40.86 6.49
N HIS A 666 35.01 -41.19 7.46
CA HIS A 666 35.03 -42.46 8.19
C HIS A 666 34.15 -43.53 7.53
N GLU A 667 33.49 -43.22 6.41
CA GLU A 667 32.64 -44.17 5.68
C GLU A 667 31.45 -44.73 6.49
N VAL A 668 31.02 -44.02 7.53
CA VAL A 668 29.95 -44.43 8.46
C VAL A 668 28.58 -44.01 7.94
N ARG A 669 27.60 -44.92 7.98
CA ARG A 669 26.20 -44.62 7.63
C ARG A 669 25.53 -43.93 8.80
N LEU A 670 25.02 -42.72 8.56
CA LEU A 670 24.31 -41.94 9.59
C LEU A 670 22.81 -41.95 9.31
N SER A 671 22.01 -42.24 10.33
CA SER A 671 20.55 -42.14 10.31
C SER A 671 20.10 -41.25 11.45
N ILE A 672 19.24 -40.27 11.18
CA ILE A 672 18.85 -39.27 12.18
C ILE A 672 17.34 -39.14 12.22
N ILE A 673 16.80 -39.16 13.43
CA ILE A 673 15.40 -38.86 13.73
C ILE A 673 15.39 -37.63 14.65
N ALA A 674 14.71 -36.56 14.27
CA ALA A 674 14.65 -35.35 15.06
C ALA A 674 13.21 -34.89 15.23
N ALA A 675 12.70 -34.92 16.46
CA ALA A 675 11.38 -34.43 16.81
C ALA A 675 11.41 -33.16 17.67
N ALA A 676 12.55 -32.86 18.32
CA ALA A 676 12.70 -31.78 19.30
C ALA A 676 13.49 -30.58 18.76
N ASP A 677 13.19 -29.38 19.27
CA ASP A 677 14.08 -28.22 19.15
C ASP A 677 15.20 -28.32 20.18
N VAL A 678 16.42 -27.97 19.78
CA VAL A 678 17.63 -28.24 20.56
C VAL A 678 18.38 -26.94 20.78
N ASP A 679 18.63 -26.57 22.03
CA ASP A 679 19.44 -25.40 22.34
C ASP A 679 20.92 -25.59 21.99
N GLU A 680 21.68 -24.50 21.97
CA GLU A 680 23.07 -24.49 21.50
C GLU A 680 24.01 -25.30 22.41
N ARG A 681 23.70 -25.42 23.70
CA ARG A 681 24.49 -26.20 24.66
C ARG A 681 24.24 -27.69 24.47
N THR A 682 22.98 -28.07 24.34
CA THR A 682 22.54 -29.45 24.09
C THR A 682 23.08 -29.94 22.75
N ALA A 683 23.03 -29.09 21.71
CA ALA A 683 23.60 -29.40 20.41
C ALA A 683 25.13 -29.59 20.46
N ALA A 684 25.86 -28.72 21.18
CA ALA A 684 27.32 -28.86 21.33
C ALA A 684 27.71 -30.17 22.04
N ARG A 685 26.96 -30.56 23.07
CA ARG A 685 27.20 -31.83 23.79
C ARG A 685 26.86 -33.05 22.93
N ALA A 686 25.73 -33.00 22.23
CA ALA A 686 25.36 -34.04 21.27
C ALA A 686 26.43 -34.22 20.19
N ARG A 687 27.00 -33.13 19.67
CA ARG A 687 28.11 -33.16 18.72
C ARG A 687 29.27 -33.98 19.24
N GLU A 688 29.73 -33.69 20.45
CA GLU A 688 30.89 -34.33 21.05
C GLU A 688 30.69 -35.84 21.21
N VAL A 689 29.52 -36.24 21.69
CA VAL A 689 29.18 -37.64 21.94
C VAL A 689 29.07 -38.40 20.61
N VAL A 690 28.29 -37.89 19.67
CA VAL A 690 28.06 -38.57 18.39
C VAL A 690 29.32 -38.59 17.53
N ALA A 691 30.11 -37.50 17.51
CA ALA A 691 31.36 -37.45 16.76
C ALA A 691 32.34 -38.54 17.23
N ARG A 692 32.44 -38.76 18.54
CA ARG A 692 33.27 -39.82 19.12
C ARG A 692 32.81 -41.20 18.67
N VAL A 693 31.51 -41.48 18.76
CA VAL A 693 30.92 -42.73 18.30
C VAL A 693 31.19 -42.97 16.81
N ILE A 694 31.06 -41.93 15.98
CA ILE A 694 31.38 -42.01 14.54
C ILE A 694 32.86 -42.35 14.31
N ILE A 695 33.78 -41.71 15.04
CA ILE A 695 35.23 -41.92 14.87
C ILE A 695 35.64 -43.34 15.31
N GLU A 696 35.00 -43.89 16.33
CA GLU A 696 35.27 -45.24 16.86
C GLU A 696 34.59 -46.37 16.05
N SER A 697 33.62 -46.02 15.21
CA SER A 697 32.90 -46.99 14.37
C SER A 697 33.78 -47.50 13.22
N ALA A 698 33.58 -48.76 12.81
CA ALA A 698 34.26 -49.30 11.64
C ALA A 698 33.66 -48.74 10.34
N PRO A 699 34.42 -48.73 9.22
CA PRO A 699 33.87 -48.35 7.92
C PRO A 699 32.61 -49.16 7.58
N HIS A 700 31.58 -48.47 7.07
CA HIS A 700 30.24 -49.01 6.74
C HIS A 700 29.31 -49.34 7.92
N ASP A 701 29.74 -49.14 9.17
CA ASP A 701 28.85 -49.25 10.34
C ASP A 701 27.69 -48.26 10.24
N ALA A 702 26.56 -48.63 10.85
CA ALA A 702 25.39 -47.79 10.93
C ALA A 702 25.29 -47.16 12.31
N VAL A 703 25.32 -45.82 12.35
CA VAL A 703 25.06 -45.00 13.54
C VAL A 703 23.70 -44.35 13.36
N SER A 704 22.77 -44.66 14.26
CA SER A 704 21.46 -44.01 14.32
C SER A 704 21.40 -43.10 15.53
N MET A 705 20.91 -41.87 15.36
CA MET A 705 20.69 -40.95 16.47
C MET A 705 19.29 -40.34 16.44
N GLY A 706 18.72 -40.14 17.62
CA GLY A 706 17.37 -39.62 17.81
C GLY A 706 17.35 -38.47 18.80
N PHE A 707 16.73 -37.33 18.43
CA PHE A 707 16.36 -36.27 19.38
C PHE A 707 14.86 -36.36 19.67
N PHE A 708 14.53 -36.59 20.93
CA PHE A 708 13.15 -36.76 21.39
C PHE A 708 12.82 -35.76 22.49
N ASP A 709 11.65 -35.13 22.40
CA ASP A 709 11.10 -34.34 23.50
C ASP A 709 10.56 -35.29 24.56
N ASP A 710 11.15 -35.26 25.76
CA ASP A 710 10.66 -35.96 26.96
C ASP A 710 10.06 -34.92 27.94
N GLU A 711 9.28 -35.35 28.93
CA GLU A 711 8.69 -34.46 29.94
C GLU A 711 9.77 -33.67 30.72
N ASP A 712 10.97 -34.24 30.82
CA ASP A 712 12.14 -33.66 31.48
C ASP A 712 13.03 -32.81 30.55
N GLY A 713 12.68 -32.68 29.27
CA GLY A 713 13.46 -31.95 28.25
C GLY A 713 13.94 -32.83 27.08
N PRO A 714 14.71 -32.25 26.13
CA PRO A 714 15.20 -32.99 24.97
C PRO A 714 16.21 -34.07 25.37
N SER A 715 16.01 -35.28 24.89
CA SER A 715 16.90 -36.44 25.09
C SER A 715 17.57 -36.86 23.78
N LEU A 716 18.81 -37.35 23.89
CA LEU A 716 19.57 -37.90 22.76
C LEU A 716 19.75 -39.40 22.96
N THR A 717 19.32 -40.17 21.97
CA THR A 717 19.61 -41.60 21.88
C THR A 717 20.57 -41.85 20.72
N VAL A 718 21.66 -42.56 20.95
CA VAL A 718 22.62 -42.97 19.92
C VAL A 718 22.74 -44.50 19.92
N VAL A 719 22.58 -45.11 18.75
CA VAL A 719 22.67 -46.55 18.53
C VAL A 719 23.76 -46.82 17.48
N ALA A 720 24.81 -47.51 17.89
CA ALA A 720 25.97 -47.88 17.08
C ALA A 720 26.41 -49.32 17.41
N PRO A 721 25.84 -50.34 16.73
CA PRO A 721 26.02 -51.76 17.11
C PRO A 721 27.47 -52.27 17.08
N GLY A 722 28.35 -51.60 16.32
CA GLY A 722 29.77 -51.96 16.18
C GLY A 722 30.68 -51.42 17.29
N VAL A 723 30.17 -50.54 18.16
CA VAL A 723 30.95 -49.91 19.24
C VAL A 723 30.65 -50.64 20.56
N PRO A 724 31.66 -51.00 21.39
CA PRO A 724 31.42 -51.52 22.73
C PRO A 724 30.54 -50.55 23.53
N ASP A 725 29.47 -51.04 24.16
CA ASP A 725 28.38 -50.22 24.76
C ASP A 725 27.50 -49.47 23.74
N GLY A 726 27.29 -50.07 22.56
CA GLY A 726 26.65 -49.50 21.37
C GLY A 726 25.21 -48.99 21.45
N VAL A 727 24.60 -48.90 22.64
CA VAL A 727 23.39 -48.13 22.88
C VAL A 727 23.69 -47.12 23.98
N LEU A 728 23.85 -45.86 23.59
CA LEU A 728 24.09 -44.73 24.47
C LEU A 728 22.81 -43.90 24.53
N GLU A 729 22.06 -44.05 25.62
CA GLU A 729 20.97 -43.15 25.96
C GLU A 729 21.51 -42.09 26.92
N GLN A 730 21.50 -40.83 26.49
CA GLN A 730 22.01 -39.73 27.28
C GLN A 730 20.96 -38.62 27.34
N ARG A 731 20.50 -38.31 28.55
CA ARG A 731 19.78 -37.07 28.82
C ARG A 731 20.78 -35.92 28.71
N VAL A 732 20.54 -35.01 27.77
CA VAL A 732 21.53 -33.99 27.35
C VAL A 732 21.38 -32.70 28.13
#